data_AF-A0A4S2LXK7-F1
#
_entry.id   AF-A0A4S2LXK7-F1
#
_cell.length_a   1.000
_cell.length_b   1.000
_cell.length_c   1.000
_cell.angle_alpha   90.00
_cell.angle_beta   90.00
_cell.angle_gamma   90.00
#
_symmetry.space_group_name_H-M   'P 1'
#
loop_
_entity.id
_entity.type
_entity.pdbx_description
1 polymer ?
#
loop_
_entity_poly.entity_id
_entity_poly.type
_entity_poly.pdbx_seq_one_letter_code
_entity_poly.pdbx_strand_id
1 'polypeptide(L)'
;MDALQDICLQLDKGTGAPTLHNLLRFTENCDKESLRNLFIILHPRIRPFFADSRNNRSDLIELVYRIYGTFFKDQDLFVSHMACIQLFEDLSSLMFSLSSGETERPWSKLSEECCLSISTFVGDLFLCITSNAAVKLYSTRHLPLLSHICSTLLEMAEFSSWRAVRIQALFALQHLVRPGPTLCAHPKNCQLSRLVPSRIAQLLPGISQGLFRLITGDLKIGSSVKEAALQTWAVVFAVVFGCFLKPKNKNSAVGGSDTGLFSSEWYEQSRSRIHQLVSLTLDNLLHVQLELNFDENYRLSVALVNWLSAMLFQCPALLSLSPLRDTVVAGLITIAAQTNTIDDSLPNDPSIRTSLTALQVLEKFVQSEEPDEVPLIHLSLPKSVTGSRLIRNIASQALCNHINSFAGLSSHVVDEKQLQKRLRTISGYLNVMDVEGLSILTYRRESFHRLCTSLAELLRFSTNSVELLHDCSPQSSSSQSVSGRTNANRPVSLFPKSFELFHDSKTLELVQLVAGRIAAQEDALDLFVDTCRDVMTLTGEIHRNPCLLLITAGLFGYVQNDMVVWEQRNADCLRIVAEWFDSDLLHLPISIAQCTKSTEQSNVKHVTVWPELPSASAMTSSNTCTREVVAAKDEKPSLKELKQNTITVCLLLELFSTASLIYLPKPVNNEDLLRIGLVACTSFAAHPDLVGKTARCCLQQLAINCGYADVHSLITANADFLVSTITLQLHRVILLSPDDAQRAVPPELLTELRSTCHTLETLFEYATMDVLPLLRPLVKQILTCLDLTYEHHADLFLPALKCLVSTCRWWNEKHYKASPLYFDCPPLALDEAQPPISEPVDVMSDIFSLTLRNTRALIEETRRIHNICEPSVSPDGDRSTLASDDTSSLTKLKEKQEEDCARVFPDHLHIVEEVMLRCVHLLAQAQPKLRMLSMDVLMEGYITLADETELLLPLVHKAWASLMARFRDQHAVVVEKAFQLLTVLTKVAGDFIRARASSDILPPLLNFLTRGASVSSGANESFQHLTAYRVQRQLLLQMGSLCVQLGLMSESLRSVIRMLILYLEDDQPQGLQQAAEHSLTRLWRIDPGLIWTCILAEVPRDLQNEVFGQIPSEKFQTCETLRAQEEPSKKIAFTRVRQLLLRLYRVVPDSSPPH
;
A
#
# COMPACT_ATOMS: atom_id res chain seq x y z
N MET A 1 15.23 -78.74 21.51
CA MET A 1 14.80 -79.42 22.76
C MET A 1 15.98 -79.66 23.68
N ASP A 2 17.07 -80.28 23.23
CA ASP A 2 18.27 -80.52 24.04
C ASP A 2 18.89 -79.23 24.61
N ALA A 3 19.05 -78.19 23.77
CA ALA A 3 19.51 -76.87 24.23
C ALA A 3 18.57 -76.21 25.26
N LEU A 4 17.25 -76.48 25.20
CA LEU A 4 16.28 -75.94 26.16
C LEU A 4 16.37 -76.67 27.50
N GLN A 5 16.61 -77.98 27.45
CA GLN A 5 16.74 -78.83 28.64
C GLN A 5 17.99 -78.47 29.45
N ASP A 6 19.10 -78.17 28.76
CA ASP A 6 20.32 -77.65 29.38
C ASP A 6 20.11 -76.27 30.02
N ILE A 7 19.44 -75.34 29.34
CA ILE A 7 19.09 -74.02 29.89
C ILE A 7 18.16 -74.16 31.11
N CYS A 8 17.16 -75.04 31.03
CA CYS A 8 16.22 -75.33 32.12
C CYS A 8 16.92 -75.94 33.35
N LEU A 9 17.90 -76.82 33.16
CA LEU A 9 18.73 -77.40 34.23
C LEU A 9 19.68 -76.36 34.86
N GLN A 10 20.16 -75.40 34.07
CA GLN A 10 21.00 -74.30 34.57
C GLN A 10 20.22 -73.25 35.35
N LEU A 11 18.96 -72.99 34.97
CA LEU A 11 18.03 -72.13 35.72
C LEU A 11 17.69 -72.73 37.10
N ASP A 12 17.43 -74.04 37.18
CA ASP A 12 17.13 -74.74 38.44
C ASP A 12 18.33 -74.75 39.42
N LYS A 13 19.56 -74.61 38.91
CA LYS A 13 20.82 -74.61 39.69
C LYS A 13 21.26 -73.21 40.17
N GLY A 14 20.51 -72.16 39.86
CA GLY A 14 20.72 -70.82 40.41
C GLY A 14 22.00 -70.11 39.96
N THR A 15 22.25 -69.98 38.64
CA THR A 15 23.42 -69.22 38.15
C THR A 15 23.19 -68.39 36.87
N GLY A 16 23.69 -67.14 36.92
CA GLY A 16 24.45 -66.44 35.86
C GLY A 16 23.72 -65.69 34.74
N ALA A 17 24.09 -64.41 34.53
CA ALA A 17 23.82 -63.62 33.32
C ALA A 17 24.02 -64.36 31.96
N PRO A 18 25.06 -65.21 31.75
CA PRO A 18 25.23 -65.91 30.47
C PRO A 18 24.08 -66.88 30.13
N THR A 19 23.49 -67.54 31.12
CA THR A 19 22.35 -68.44 30.94
C THR A 19 21.11 -67.66 30.48
N LEU A 20 20.87 -66.48 31.07
CA LEU A 20 19.78 -65.58 30.67
C LEU A 20 20.01 -65.00 29.26
N HIS A 21 21.25 -64.67 28.89
CA HIS A 21 21.55 -64.24 27.51
C HIS A 21 21.31 -65.34 26.47
N ASN A 22 21.69 -66.58 26.78
CA ASN A 22 21.41 -67.72 25.90
C ASN A 22 19.90 -67.98 25.79
N LEU A 23 19.17 -67.83 26.90
CA LEU A 23 17.71 -67.94 26.91
C LEU A 23 17.05 -66.83 26.09
N LEU A 24 17.49 -65.58 26.20
CA LEU A 24 16.99 -64.46 25.41
C LEU A 24 17.21 -64.69 23.90
N ARG A 25 18.42 -65.08 23.49
CA ARG A 25 18.70 -65.42 22.08
C ARG A 25 17.86 -66.60 21.58
N PHE A 26 17.54 -67.53 22.46
CA PHE A 26 16.69 -68.66 22.14
C PHE A 26 15.24 -68.20 21.92
N THR A 27 14.69 -67.36 22.81
CA THR A 27 13.31 -66.87 22.68
C THR A 27 13.13 -65.89 21.51
N GLU A 28 14.15 -65.12 21.13
CA GLU A 28 14.08 -64.24 19.95
C GLU A 28 13.99 -64.99 18.60
N ASN A 29 14.49 -66.22 18.53
CA ASN A 29 14.54 -67.03 17.30
C ASN A 29 13.43 -68.08 17.20
N CYS A 30 12.50 -68.14 18.16
CA CYS A 30 11.41 -69.11 18.17
C CYS A 30 10.17 -68.60 17.42
N ASP A 31 9.42 -69.53 16.82
CA ASP A 31 8.12 -69.28 16.19
C ASP A 31 6.98 -69.12 17.22
N LYS A 32 5.86 -68.49 16.80
CA LYS A 32 4.78 -68.03 17.70
C LYS A 32 4.13 -69.14 18.53
N GLU A 33 3.89 -70.31 17.92
CA GLU A 33 3.28 -71.45 18.63
C GLU A 33 4.25 -72.06 19.64
N SER A 34 5.54 -72.13 19.30
CA SER A 34 6.58 -72.59 20.21
C SER A 34 6.75 -71.65 21.41
N LEU A 35 6.71 -70.33 21.21
CA LEU A 35 6.79 -69.33 22.30
C LEU A 35 5.71 -69.52 23.37
N ARG A 36 4.49 -69.90 22.95
CA ARG A 36 3.38 -70.16 23.87
C ARG A 36 3.64 -71.36 24.77
N ASN A 37 4.13 -72.46 24.20
CA ASN A 37 4.46 -73.68 24.95
C ASN A 37 5.70 -73.46 25.85
N LEU A 38 6.65 -72.66 25.37
CA LEU A 38 7.85 -72.29 26.12
C LEU A 38 7.54 -71.44 27.36
N PHE A 39 6.60 -70.50 27.27
CA PHE A 39 6.20 -69.69 28.42
C PHE A 39 5.68 -70.55 29.59
N ILE A 40 4.87 -71.57 29.31
CA ILE A 40 4.31 -72.48 30.33
C ILE A 40 5.42 -73.25 31.06
N ILE A 41 6.50 -73.60 30.34
CA ILE A 41 7.64 -74.35 30.89
C ILE A 41 8.60 -73.42 31.65
N LEU A 42 8.84 -72.22 31.14
CA LEU A 42 9.88 -71.31 31.63
C LEU A 42 9.40 -70.41 32.78
N HIS A 43 8.16 -69.93 32.77
CA HIS A 43 7.65 -69.02 33.80
C HIS A 43 7.76 -69.60 35.24
N PRO A 44 7.39 -70.87 35.52
CA PRO A 44 7.56 -71.46 36.85
C PRO A 44 9.03 -71.59 37.31
N ARG A 45 9.97 -71.70 36.36
CA ARG A 45 11.41 -71.83 36.62
C ARG A 45 12.12 -70.49 36.77
N ILE A 46 11.59 -69.44 36.14
CA ILE A 46 12.08 -68.06 36.28
C ILE A 46 11.53 -67.43 37.56
N ARG A 47 10.34 -67.77 38.02
CA ARG A 47 9.70 -67.15 39.20
C ARG A 47 10.53 -67.14 40.51
N PRO A 48 11.22 -68.23 40.91
CA PRO A 48 12.07 -68.25 42.11
C PRO A 48 13.22 -67.23 42.06
N PHE A 49 13.58 -66.77 40.85
CA PHE A 49 14.61 -65.76 40.65
C PHE A 49 14.31 -64.45 41.40
N PHE A 50 13.03 -64.04 41.45
CA PHE A 50 12.59 -62.81 42.10
C PHE A 50 12.48 -62.94 43.63
N ALA A 51 12.53 -64.16 44.19
CA ALA A 51 12.43 -64.39 45.63
C ALA A 51 13.80 -64.35 46.34
N ASP A 52 14.92 -64.49 45.62
CA ASP A 52 16.28 -64.41 46.19
C ASP A 52 16.83 -62.98 46.05
N SER A 53 16.99 -62.29 47.18
CA SER A 53 17.49 -60.91 47.24
C SER A 53 18.90 -60.74 46.66
N ARG A 54 19.67 -61.83 46.50
CA ARG A 54 21.00 -61.83 45.84
C ARG A 54 20.91 -61.55 44.33
N ASN A 55 19.74 -61.73 43.73
CA ASN A 55 19.46 -61.52 42.31
C ASN A 55 18.94 -60.12 41.97
N ASN A 56 18.84 -59.21 42.96
CA ASN A 56 18.40 -57.82 42.79
C ASN A 56 19.45 -56.92 42.10
N ARG A 57 20.12 -57.42 41.06
CA ARG A 57 21.05 -56.67 40.22
C ARG A 57 20.31 -56.19 38.97
N SER A 58 20.49 -54.93 38.62
CA SER A 58 19.84 -54.30 37.45
C SER A 58 19.98 -55.14 36.17
N ASP A 59 21.20 -55.58 35.85
CA ASP A 59 21.51 -56.30 34.59
C ASP A 59 20.76 -57.65 34.48
N LEU A 60 20.57 -58.35 35.60
CA LEU A 60 19.88 -59.63 35.61
C LEU A 60 18.36 -59.44 35.53
N ILE A 61 17.82 -58.46 36.27
CA ILE A 61 16.40 -58.10 36.24
C ILE A 61 16.02 -57.67 34.81
N GLU A 62 16.86 -56.87 34.18
CA GLU A 62 16.66 -56.41 32.81
C GLU A 62 16.57 -57.59 31.83
N LEU A 63 17.51 -58.54 31.89
CA LEU A 63 17.50 -59.71 31.02
C LEU A 63 16.23 -60.54 31.21
N VAL A 64 15.77 -60.72 32.45
CA VAL A 64 14.53 -61.44 32.75
C VAL A 64 13.31 -60.73 32.13
N TYR A 65 13.20 -59.41 32.26
CA TYR A 65 12.07 -58.67 31.67
C TYR A 65 12.17 -58.56 30.15
N ARG A 66 13.36 -58.55 29.55
CA ARG A 66 13.53 -58.69 28.08
C ARG A 66 13.08 -60.05 27.58
N ILE A 67 13.43 -61.13 28.29
CA ILE A 67 12.94 -62.49 27.98
C ILE A 67 11.42 -62.52 28.09
N TYR A 68 10.85 -61.97 29.18
CA TYR A 68 9.41 -61.87 29.28
C TYR A 68 8.80 -61.07 28.14
N GLY A 69 9.36 -59.92 27.78
CA GLY A 69 8.95 -59.12 26.62
C GLY A 69 8.86 -59.94 25.33
N THR A 70 9.81 -60.84 25.04
CA THR A 70 9.74 -61.69 23.83
C THR A 70 8.50 -62.60 23.77
N PHE A 71 7.92 -63.00 24.90
CA PHE A 71 6.69 -63.78 24.92
C PHE A 71 5.43 -62.95 24.63
N PHE A 72 5.47 -61.64 24.86
CA PHE A 72 4.32 -60.74 24.78
C PHE A 72 4.40 -59.74 23.61
N LYS A 73 5.44 -59.82 22.75
CA LYS A 73 5.61 -58.97 21.57
C LYS A 73 4.45 -59.07 20.56
N ASP A 74 3.77 -60.22 20.48
CA ASP A 74 2.64 -60.46 19.58
C ASP A 74 1.31 -60.54 20.35
N GLN A 75 0.34 -59.71 19.99
CA GLN A 75 -0.94 -59.51 20.69
C GLN A 75 -1.87 -60.74 20.72
N ASP A 76 -1.56 -61.79 19.97
CA ASP A 76 -2.39 -63.00 19.82
C ASP A 76 -2.02 -64.14 20.80
N LEU A 77 -0.98 -63.98 21.62
CA LEU A 77 -0.55 -65.01 22.56
C LEU A 77 -1.49 -65.10 23.77
N PHE A 78 -2.29 -66.17 23.80
CA PHE A 78 -3.18 -66.50 24.91
C PHE A 78 -2.39 -66.89 26.17
N VAL A 79 -2.31 -65.97 27.15
CA VAL A 79 -1.77 -66.28 28.47
C VAL A 79 -2.89 -66.65 29.44
N SER A 80 -2.65 -67.71 30.23
CA SER A 80 -3.62 -68.14 31.24
C SER A 80 -3.87 -67.01 32.25
N HIS A 81 -5.13 -66.82 32.62
CA HIS A 81 -5.54 -65.72 33.51
C HIS A 81 -4.82 -65.71 34.87
N MET A 82 -4.34 -66.87 35.33
CA MET A 82 -3.56 -67.00 36.58
C MET A 82 -2.12 -66.52 36.41
N ALA A 83 -1.48 -66.80 35.28
CA ALA A 83 -0.11 -66.39 35.01
C ALA A 83 0.02 -64.86 34.86
N CYS A 84 -0.95 -64.17 34.24
CA CYS A 84 -0.91 -62.70 34.13
C CYS A 84 -0.96 -62.00 35.50
N ILE A 85 -1.85 -62.45 36.39
CA ILE A 85 -1.99 -61.86 37.73
C ILE A 85 -0.72 -62.14 38.56
N GLN A 86 -0.19 -63.36 38.46
CA GLN A 86 1.06 -63.75 39.11
C GLN A 86 2.24 -62.88 38.65
N LEU A 87 2.37 -62.59 37.36
CA LEU A 87 3.42 -61.71 36.85
C LEU A 87 3.33 -60.28 37.41
N PHE A 88 2.12 -59.75 37.57
CA PHE A 88 1.92 -58.44 38.22
C PHE A 88 2.24 -58.48 39.72
N GLU A 89 1.84 -59.54 40.43
CA GLU A 89 2.17 -59.75 41.84
C GLU A 89 3.68 -59.89 42.04
N ASP A 90 4.35 -60.67 41.18
CA ASP A 90 5.79 -60.88 41.21
C ASP A 90 6.52 -59.55 40.96
N LEU A 91 6.10 -58.75 39.96
CA LEU A 91 6.61 -57.39 39.73
C LEU A 91 6.41 -56.48 40.94
N SER A 92 5.21 -56.46 41.53
CA SER A 92 4.91 -55.66 42.71
C SER A 92 5.76 -56.07 43.92
N SER A 93 5.98 -57.38 44.09
CA SER A 93 6.84 -57.92 45.16
C SER A 93 8.31 -57.55 44.95
N LEU A 94 8.79 -57.58 43.70
CA LEU A 94 10.12 -57.12 43.33
C LEU A 94 10.29 -55.64 43.66
N MET A 95 9.36 -54.80 43.23
CA MET A 95 9.38 -53.36 43.51
C MET A 95 9.38 -53.07 45.02
N PHE A 96 8.61 -53.82 45.81
CA PHE A 96 8.60 -53.72 47.27
C PHE A 96 9.91 -54.21 47.90
N SER A 97 10.52 -55.27 47.37
CA SER A 97 11.82 -55.77 47.85
C SER A 97 12.97 -54.78 47.63
N LEU A 98 12.82 -53.88 46.64
CA LEU A 98 13.80 -52.84 46.32
C LEU A 98 13.63 -51.59 47.20
N SER A 99 12.44 -51.33 47.76
CA SER A 99 12.22 -50.27 48.75
C SER A 99 12.79 -50.66 50.12
N SER A 100 13.96 -50.12 50.49
CA SER A 100 14.63 -50.44 51.77
C SER A 100 14.69 -49.26 52.75
N GLY A 101 13.86 -48.21 52.55
CA GLY A 101 13.77 -47.04 53.42
C GLY A 101 12.63 -46.10 53.03
N GLU A 102 12.14 -45.28 53.96
CA GLU A 102 10.94 -44.42 53.80
C GLU A 102 11.09 -43.28 52.77
N THR A 103 12.30 -43.00 52.27
CA THR A 103 12.59 -41.81 51.44
C THR A 103 13.09 -42.09 50.02
N GLU A 104 13.45 -43.33 49.67
CA GLU A 104 13.99 -43.68 48.36
C GLU A 104 12.96 -44.42 47.50
N ARG A 105 12.80 -43.96 46.24
CA ARG A 105 11.88 -44.59 45.28
C ARG A 105 12.38 -45.99 44.90
N PRO A 106 11.52 -47.02 44.87
CA PRO A 106 11.96 -48.41 44.70
C PRO A 106 12.73 -48.68 43.40
N TRP A 107 12.39 -47.98 42.32
CA TRP A 107 13.02 -48.13 41.01
C TRP A 107 14.33 -47.34 40.85
N SER A 108 14.67 -46.40 41.76
CA SER A 108 15.88 -45.57 41.62
C SER A 108 17.19 -46.37 41.73
N LYS A 109 17.11 -47.59 42.26
CA LYS A 109 18.23 -48.54 42.39
C LYS A 109 18.47 -49.36 41.11
N LEU A 110 17.58 -49.25 40.12
CA LEU A 110 17.68 -49.94 38.84
C LEU A 110 18.32 -49.02 37.79
N SER A 111 18.99 -49.60 36.79
CA SER A 111 19.43 -48.83 35.62
C SER A 111 18.24 -48.36 34.79
N GLU A 112 18.43 -47.30 34.01
CA GLU A 112 17.41 -46.79 33.08
C GLU A 112 17.06 -47.82 31.98
N GLU A 113 17.99 -48.70 31.57
CA GLU A 113 17.72 -49.79 30.61
C GLU A 113 16.82 -50.88 31.21
N CYS A 114 17.02 -51.19 32.49
CA CYS A 114 16.16 -52.08 33.25
C CYS A 114 14.76 -51.48 33.42
N CYS A 115 14.66 -50.21 33.78
CA CYS A 115 13.40 -49.45 33.85
C CYS A 115 12.63 -49.43 32.51
N LEU A 116 13.35 -49.28 31.38
CA LEU A 116 12.74 -49.37 30.05
C LEU A 116 12.19 -50.78 29.78
N SER A 117 12.96 -51.81 30.12
CA SER A 117 12.56 -53.22 29.93
C SER A 117 11.35 -53.60 30.81
N ILE A 118 11.27 -53.06 32.03
CA ILE A 118 10.12 -53.26 32.92
C ILE A 118 8.87 -52.55 32.37
N SER A 119 8.99 -51.28 31.99
CA SER A 119 7.85 -50.49 31.48
C SER A 119 7.32 -51.02 30.14
N THR A 120 8.20 -51.46 29.24
CA THR A 120 7.82 -52.17 28.00
C THR A 120 7.04 -53.43 28.31
N PHE A 121 7.59 -54.32 29.14
CA PHE A 121 6.93 -55.56 29.55
C PHE A 121 5.55 -55.32 30.18
N VAL A 122 5.43 -54.34 31.07
CA VAL A 122 4.14 -54.00 31.71
C VAL A 122 3.10 -53.56 30.67
N GLY A 123 3.50 -52.72 29.70
CA GLY A 123 2.62 -52.32 28.60
C GLY A 123 2.16 -53.50 27.74
N ASP A 124 3.10 -54.35 27.32
CA ASP A 124 2.83 -55.53 26.49
C ASP A 124 1.91 -56.53 27.21
N LEU A 125 2.09 -56.70 28.52
CA LEU A 125 1.24 -57.57 29.35
C LEU A 125 -0.20 -57.05 29.44
N PHE A 126 -0.41 -55.73 29.54
CA PHE A 126 -1.75 -55.13 29.51
C PHE A 126 -2.42 -55.22 28.12
N LEU A 127 -1.64 -55.23 27.04
CA LEU A 127 -2.15 -55.43 25.68
C LEU A 127 -2.60 -56.87 25.43
N CYS A 128 -1.87 -57.86 25.96
CA CYS A 128 -2.13 -59.29 25.76
C CYS A 128 -3.17 -59.88 26.73
N ILE A 129 -3.79 -59.07 27.59
CA ILE A 129 -4.69 -59.56 28.63
C ILE A 129 -6.00 -60.14 28.02
N THR A 130 -6.44 -61.30 28.48
CA THR A 130 -7.73 -61.88 28.05
C THR A 130 -8.91 -61.28 28.81
N SER A 131 -10.13 -61.35 28.26
CA SER A 131 -11.33 -60.80 28.91
C SER A 131 -11.55 -61.35 30.34
N ASN A 132 -11.34 -62.66 30.53
CA ASN A 132 -11.46 -63.31 31.84
C ASN A 132 -10.39 -62.87 32.85
N ALA A 133 -9.15 -62.65 32.37
CA ALA A 133 -8.06 -62.14 33.20
C ALA A 133 -8.31 -60.69 33.61
N ALA A 134 -8.77 -59.86 32.67
CA ALA A 134 -9.12 -58.47 32.94
C ALA A 134 -10.24 -58.35 33.99
N VAL A 135 -11.30 -59.17 33.95
CA VAL A 135 -12.39 -59.11 34.95
C VAL A 135 -11.86 -59.38 36.37
N LYS A 136 -10.91 -60.31 36.51
CA LYS A 136 -10.29 -60.62 37.81
C LYS A 136 -9.30 -59.54 38.24
N LEU A 137 -8.49 -59.03 37.32
CA LEU A 137 -7.48 -57.99 37.61
C LEU A 137 -8.12 -56.67 38.05
N TYR A 138 -9.21 -56.23 37.40
CA TYR A 138 -9.96 -55.02 37.79
C TYR A 138 -11.02 -55.28 38.88
N SER A 139 -10.94 -56.42 39.58
CA SER A 139 -11.77 -56.65 40.78
C SER A 139 -11.26 -55.82 41.97
N THR A 140 -12.11 -55.61 42.98
CA THR A 140 -11.72 -54.88 44.21
C THR A 140 -10.50 -55.49 44.90
N ARG A 141 -10.32 -56.81 44.79
CA ARG A 141 -9.24 -57.55 45.44
C ARG A 141 -7.84 -57.12 44.95
N HIS A 142 -7.69 -56.85 43.66
CA HIS A 142 -6.39 -56.51 43.06
C HIS A 142 -6.23 -55.00 42.82
N LEU A 143 -7.11 -54.17 43.37
CA LEU A 143 -6.97 -52.71 43.29
C LEU A 143 -5.66 -52.20 43.92
N PRO A 144 -5.19 -52.69 45.10
CA PRO A 144 -3.90 -52.27 45.65
C PRO A 144 -2.73 -52.59 44.72
N LEU A 145 -2.79 -53.74 44.05
CA LEU A 145 -1.80 -54.17 43.06
C LEU A 145 -1.75 -53.21 41.86
N LEU A 146 -2.91 -52.90 41.28
CA LEU A 146 -3.03 -51.93 40.19
C LEU A 146 -2.59 -50.52 40.62
N SER A 147 -2.92 -50.11 41.84
CA SER A 147 -2.50 -48.81 42.39
C SER A 147 -0.98 -48.72 42.54
N HIS A 148 -0.33 -49.79 42.98
CA HIS A 148 1.13 -49.84 43.13
C HIS A 148 1.84 -49.79 41.77
N ILE A 149 1.35 -50.56 40.79
CA ILE A 149 1.87 -50.50 39.40
C ILE A 149 1.64 -49.12 38.80
N CYS A 150 0.47 -48.52 39.00
CA CYS A 150 0.18 -47.18 38.52
C CYS A 150 1.10 -46.12 39.16
N SER A 151 1.34 -46.18 40.48
CA SER A 151 2.23 -45.25 41.19
C SER A 151 3.67 -45.35 40.70
N THR A 152 4.17 -46.59 40.53
CA THR A 152 5.54 -46.82 40.04
C THR A 152 5.73 -46.30 38.61
N LEU A 153 4.77 -46.55 37.70
CA LEU A 153 4.81 -45.99 36.34
C LEU A 153 4.74 -44.46 36.33
N LEU A 154 3.92 -43.84 37.18
CA LEU A 154 3.85 -42.37 37.29
C LEU A 154 5.16 -41.77 37.81
N GLU A 155 5.77 -42.39 38.83
CA GLU A 155 7.07 -41.94 39.34
C GLU A 155 8.18 -42.08 38.29
N MET A 156 8.21 -43.19 37.55
CA MET A 156 9.16 -43.40 36.46
C MET A 156 8.96 -42.34 35.35
N ALA A 157 7.71 -41.98 35.04
CA ALA A 157 7.42 -40.91 34.09
C ALA A 157 7.91 -39.53 34.59
N GLU A 158 7.67 -39.22 35.87
CA GLU A 158 7.98 -37.91 36.46
C GLU A 158 9.49 -37.68 36.66
N PHE A 159 10.21 -38.69 37.13
CA PHE A 159 11.55 -38.49 37.70
C PHE A 159 12.71 -39.18 36.97
N SER A 160 12.47 -40.08 36.01
CA SER A 160 13.58 -40.74 35.30
C SER A 160 14.43 -39.74 34.50
N SER A 161 15.73 -40.00 34.37
CA SER A 161 16.61 -39.15 33.57
C SER A 161 16.46 -39.44 32.06
N TRP A 162 16.13 -40.67 31.69
CA TRP A 162 16.06 -41.09 30.30
C TRP A 162 14.69 -40.86 29.67
N ARG A 163 14.65 -40.06 28.59
CA ARG A 163 13.43 -39.75 27.84
C ARG A 163 12.64 -40.99 27.37
N ALA A 164 13.34 -42.07 27.00
CA ALA A 164 12.70 -43.31 26.55
C ALA A 164 11.88 -43.96 27.66
N VAL A 165 12.40 -44.01 28.89
CA VAL A 165 11.72 -44.56 30.07
C VAL A 165 10.49 -43.74 30.39
N ARG A 166 10.58 -42.40 30.35
CA ARG A 166 9.43 -41.51 30.59
C ARG A 166 8.27 -41.79 29.64
N ILE A 167 8.58 -41.86 28.34
CA ILE A 167 7.57 -42.09 27.29
C ILE A 167 6.98 -43.48 27.41
N GLN A 168 7.82 -44.51 27.64
CA GLN A 168 7.34 -45.88 27.75
C GLN A 168 6.49 -46.11 29.00
N ALA A 169 6.85 -45.49 30.13
CA ALA A 169 6.04 -45.54 31.34
C ALA A 169 4.65 -44.92 31.12
N LEU A 170 4.56 -43.84 30.35
CA LEU A 170 3.28 -43.21 29.95
C LEU A 170 2.47 -44.12 29.02
N PHE A 171 3.09 -44.78 28.04
CA PHE A 171 2.40 -45.77 27.20
C PHE A 171 1.90 -46.98 27.99
N ALA A 172 2.72 -47.50 28.91
CA ALA A 172 2.30 -48.56 29.82
C ALA A 172 1.10 -48.13 30.69
N LEU A 173 1.08 -46.87 31.13
CA LEU A 173 -0.05 -46.31 31.86
C LEU A 173 -1.31 -46.17 30.97
N GLN A 174 -1.16 -45.81 29.68
CA GLN A 174 -2.27 -45.85 28.72
C GLN A 174 -2.86 -47.25 28.57
N HIS A 175 -2.02 -48.28 28.49
CA HIS A 175 -2.46 -49.68 28.39
C HIS A 175 -3.09 -50.19 29.70
N LEU A 176 -2.64 -49.72 30.87
CA LEU A 176 -3.29 -49.98 32.15
C LEU A 176 -4.71 -49.37 32.19
N VAL A 177 -4.88 -48.17 31.63
CA VAL A 177 -6.17 -47.48 31.59
C VAL A 177 -7.10 -48.08 30.54
N ARG A 178 -6.55 -48.50 29.39
CA ARG A 178 -7.26 -49.11 28.27
C ARG A 178 -6.62 -50.46 27.91
N PRO A 179 -6.90 -51.53 28.70
CA PRO A 179 -6.34 -52.86 28.45
C PRO A 179 -6.90 -53.42 27.15
N GLY A 180 -6.00 -53.77 26.21
CA GLY A 180 -6.28 -54.28 24.85
C GLY A 180 -7.41 -53.54 24.09
N PRO A 181 -7.11 -52.75 23.04
CA PRO A 181 -8.08 -51.81 22.44
C PRO A 181 -9.40 -52.45 21.94
N THR A 182 -9.39 -53.75 21.64
CA THR A 182 -10.54 -54.55 21.19
C THR A 182 -11.35 -55.22 22.31
N LEU A 183 -10.79 -55.38 23.52
CA LEU A 183 -11.42 -56.11 24.63
C LEU A 183 -12.64 -55.37 25.19
N CYS A 184 -12.53 -54.04 25.32
CA CYS A 184 -13.58 -53.18 25.87
C CYS A 184 -14.66 -52.80 24.84
N ALA A 185 -14.41 -53.00 23.54
CA ALA A 185 -15.34 -52.66 22.46
C ALA A 185 -16.31 -53.80 22.09
N HIS A 186 -16.02 -55.04 22.51
CA HIS A 186 -16.81 -56.21 22.11
C HIS A 186 -18.14 -56.30 22.88
N PRO A 187 -19.31 -56.45 22.22
CA PRO A 187 -20.62 -56.46 22.86
C PRO A 187 -20.85 -57.60 23.88
N LYS A 188 -19.98 -58.62 23.91
CA LYS A 188 -20.03 -59.73 24.88
C LYS A 188 -19.36 -59.40 26.23
N ASN A 189 -18.64 -58.27 26.33
CA ASN A 189 -17.83 -57.89 27.49
C ASN A 189 -18.40 -56.69 28.28
N CYS A 190 -19.74 -56.55 28.36
CA CYS A 190 -20.40 -55.43 29.06
C CYS A 190 -20.03 -55.27 30.56
N GLN A 191 -19.46 -56.30 31.19
CA GLN A 191 -18.93 -56.20 32.56
C GLN A 191 -17.63 -55.38 32.61
N LEU A 192 -16.72 -55.59 31.66
CA LEU A 192 -15.44 -54.87 31.60
C LEU A 192 -15.63 -53.38 31.29
N SER A 193 -16.61 -53.06 30.42
CA SER A 193 -16.97 -51.67 30.11
C SER A 193 -17.54 -50.90 31.31
N ARG A 194 -17.84 -51.56 32.43
CA ARG A 194 -18.23 -50.91 33.71
C ARG A 194 -17.14 -51.00 34.77
N LEU A 195 -16.48 -52.15 34.88
CA LEU A 195 -15.47 -52.41 35.90
C LEU A 195 -14.21 -51.56 35.71
N VAL A 196 -13.70 -51.46 34.48
CA VAL A 196 -12.46 -50.71 34.21
C VAL A 196 -12.63 -49.22 34.53
N PRO A 197 -13.65 -48.49 34.00
CA PRO A 197 -13.87 -47.09 34.36
C PRO A 197 -14.05 -46.87 35.87
N SER A 198 -14.78 -47.76 36.56
CA SER A 198 -15.01 -47.68 38.01
C SER A 198 -13.71 -47.78 38.83
N ARG A 199 -12.77 -48.64 38.44
CA ARG A 199 -11.48 -48.78 39.13
C ARG A 199 -10.51 -47.65 38.80
N ILE A 200 -10.43 -47.25 37.53
CA ILE A 200 -9.58 -46.13 37.13
C ILE A 200 -10.06 -44.83 37.78
N ALA A 201 -11.37 -44.63 37.96
CA ALA A 201 -11.90 -43.48 38.70
C ALA A 201 -11.39 -43.39 40.15
N GLN A 202 -11.08 -44.52 40.80
CA GLN A 202 -10.49 -44.54 42.15
C GLN A 202 -9.01 -44.13 42.15
N LEU A 203 -8.31 -44.30 41.03
CA LEU A 203 -6.90 -43.92 40.83
C LEU A 203 -6.74 -42.52 40.20
N LEU A 204 -7.84 -41.91 39.75
CA LEU A 204 -7.87 -40.66 39.00
C LEU A 204 -7.16 -39.48 39.69
N PRO A 205 -7.28 -39.26 41.02
CA PRO A 205 -6.59 -38.14 41.67
C PRO A 205 -5.06 -38.26 41.57
N GLY A 206 -4.52 -39.47 41.77
CA GLY A 206 -3.07 -39.72 41.68
C GLY A 206 -2.55 -39.56 40.25
N ILE A 207 -3.26 -40.13 39.28
CA ILE A 207 -2.91 -40.03 37.86
C ILE A 207 -2.96 -38.57 37.39
N SER A 208 -4.05 -37.86 37.68
CA SER A 208 -4.24 -36.47 37.23
C SER A 208 -3.20 -35.53 37.85
N GLN A 209 -2.89 -35.69 39.14
CA GLN A 209 -1.89 -34.87 39.82
C GLN A 209 -0.46 -35.14 39.30
N GLY A 210 -0.11 -36.41 39.02
CA GLY A 210 1.18 -36.78 38.47
C GLY A 210 1.38 -36.27 37.05
N LEU A 211 0.38 -36.45 36.18
CA LEU A 211 0.41 -35.93 34.81
C LEU A 211 0.43 -34.40 34.80
N PHE A 212 -0.33 -33.74 35.66
CA PHE A 212 -0.28 -32.28 35.84
C PHE A 212 1.13 -31.77 36.16
N ARG A 213 1.82 -32.38 37.14
CA ARG A 213 3.19 -31.98 37.54
C ARG A 213 4.21 -32.23 36.42
N LEU A 214 4.06 -33.32 35.67
CA LEU A 214 4.93 -33.62 34.54
C LEU A 214 4.76 -32.61 33.39
N ILE A 215 3.52 -32.19 33.09
CA ILE A 215 3.21 -31.23 32.02
C ILE A 215 3.66 -29.81 32.40
N THR A 216 3.35 -29.39 33.63
CA THR A 216 3.66 -28.04 34.17
C THR A 216 5.07 -27.91 34.76
N GLY A 217 5.83 -29.01 34.80
CA GLY A 217 7.18 -29.06 35.33
C GLY A 217 8.22 -28.31 34.47
N ASP A 218 9.48 -28.37 34.90
CA ASP A 218 10.62 -27.60 34.35
C ASP A 218 10.68 -27.64 32.81
N LEU A 219 11.06 -26.53 32.19
CA LEU A 219 11.20 -26.36 30.72
C LEU A 219 12.19 -27.37 30.11
N LYS A 220 13.10 -27.93 30.93
CA LYS A 220 14.06 -28.97 30.54
C LYS A 220 13.39 -30.31 30.18
N ILE A 221 12.15 -30.55 30.58
CA ILE A 221 11.39 -31.74 30.16
C ILE A 221 11.01 -31.56 28.69
N GLY A 222 11.61 -32.37 27.81
CA GLY A 222 11.44 -32.25 26.36
C GLY A 222 9.98 -32.40 25.88
N SER A 223 9.65 -31.69 24.80
CA SER A 223 8.28 -31.55 24.28
C SER A 223 7.55 -32.86 23.99
N SER A 224 8.23 -33.95 23.59
CA SER A 224 7.53 -35.22 23.34
C SER A 224 7.11 -35.97 24.61
N VAL A 225 7.75 -35.71 25.75
CA VAL A 225 7.33 -36.32 27.03
C VAL A 225 6.02 -35.66 27.46
N LYS A 226 5.94 -34.34 27.33
CA LYS A 226 4.71 -33.56 27.58
C LYS A 226 3.59 -33.95 26.62
N GLU A 227 3.90 -34.17 25.34
CA GLU A 227 2.95 -34.73 24.34
C GLU A 227 2.38 -36.08 24.78
N ALA A 228 3.25 -37.05 25.12
CA ALA A 228 2.83 -38.38 25.57
C ALA A 228 1.97 -38.30 26.85
N ALA A 229 2.26 -37.35 27.73
CA ALA A 229 1.51 -37.16 28.97
C ALA A 229 0.11 -36.56 28.73
N LEU A 230 0.00 -35.56 27.85
CA LEU A 230 -1.29 -35.02 27.41
C LEU A 230 -2.15 -36.11 26.76
N GLN A 231 -1.56 -36.92 25.86
CA GLN A 231 -2.25 -38.06 25.25
C GLN A 231 -2.73 -39.07 26.30
N THR A 232 -1.86 -39.39 27.28
CA THR A 232 -2.20 -40.30 28.37
C THR A 232 -3.36 -39.77 29.21
N TRP A 233 -3.35 -38.47 29.51
CA TRP A 233 -4.40 -37.82 30.28
C TRP A 233 -5.73 -37.80 29.53
N ALA A 234 -5.71 -37.56 28.21
CA ALA A 234 -6.89 -37.66 27.35
C ALA A 234 -7.50 -39.07 27.40
N VAL A 235 -6.69 -40.13 27.31
CA VAL A 235 -7.16 -41.52 27.39
C VAL A 235 -7.78 -41.82 28.75
N VAL A 236 -7.17 -41.35 29.84
CA VAL A 236 -7.71 -41.47 31.21
C VAL A 236 -9.09 -40.83 31.30
N PHE A 237 -9.24 -39.59 30.81
CA PHE A 237 -10.53 -38.91 30.82
C PHE A 237 -11.56 -39.63 29.95
N ALA A 238 -11.21 -40.05 28.74
CA ALA A 238 -12.13 -40.75 27.85
C ALA A 238 -12.65 -42.08 28.44
N VAL A 239 -11.79 -42.85 29.12
CA VAL A 239 -12.20 -44.11 29.75
C VAL A 239 -13.10 -43.87 30.97
N VAL A 240 -12.79 -42.89 31.82
CA VAL A 240 -13.56 -42.61 33.03
C VAL A 240 -14.89 -41.92 32.73
N PHE A 241 -14.89 -40.95 31.80
CA PHE A 241 -16.02 -40.04 31.56
C PHE A 241 -16.76 -40.27 30.23
N GLY A 242 -16.26 -41.12 29.32
CA GLY A 242 -16.87 -41.34 28.00
C GLY A 242 -17.92 -42.45 27.91
N CYS A 243 -18.10 -43.26 28.97
CA CYS A 243 -19.03 -44.38 28.94
C CYS A 243 -20.49 -43.95 29.21
N PHE A 244 -21.27 -43.67 28.15
CA PHE A 244 -22.74 -43.61 28.22
C PHE A 244 -23.36 -45.00 28.05
N LEU A 245 -24.02 -45.50 29.09
CA LEU A 245 -25.00 -46.58 28.91
C LEU A 245 -26.30 -45.93 28.42
N LYS A 246 -26.74 -46.24 27.18
CA LYS A 246 -28.09 -45.88 26.74
C LYS A 246 -29.11 -46.40 27.78
N PRO A 247 -30.05 -45.57 28.29
CA PRO A 247 -31.09 -46.06 29.17
C PRO A 247 -31.91 -47.10 28.41
N LYS A 248 -32.04 -48.30 28.98
CA LYS A 248 -33.03 -49.27 28.48
C LYS A 248 -34.41 -48.63 28.63
N ASN A 249 -35.20 -48.67 27.56
CA ASN A 249 -36.56 -48.14 27.49
C ASN A 249 -37.34 -48.39 28.80
N LYS A 250 -37.84 -47.29 29.38
CA LYS A 250 -38.81 -47.30 30.48
C LYS A 250 -40.09 -48.00 30.00
N ASN A 251 -40.25 -49.28 30.33
CA ASN A 251 -41.55 -49.97 30.37
C ASN A 251 -41.54 -51.11 31.42
N SER A 252 -40.87 -50.90 32.56
CA SER A 252 -41.07 -51.74 33.74
C SER A 252 -41.02 -50.86 34.98
N ALA A 253 -42.19 -50.42 35.42
CA ALA A 253 -42.38 -49.77 36.70
C ALA A 253 -42.27 -50.80 37.84
N VAL A 254 -41.08 -50.93 38.43
CA VAL A 254 -40.86 -51.31 39.84
C VAL A 254 -39.50 -50.71 40.22
N GLY A 255 -39.41 -50.09 41.40
CA GLY A 255 -38.30 -49.24 41.84
C GLY A 255 -36.89 -49.80 41.66
N GLY A 256 -35.98 -48.91 41.29
CA GLY A 256 -34.53 -49.13 41.21
C GLY A 256 -33.82 -47.80 40.98
N SER A 257 -33.08 -47.37 41.99
CA SER A 257 -32.21 -46.19 42.06
C SER A 257 -31.14 -46.15 40.97
N ASP A 258 -30.78 -44.91 40.58
CA ASP A 258 -29.52 -44.49 39.93
C ASP A 258 -29.01 -45.30 38.73
N THR A 259 -29.28 -44.79 37.53
CA THR A 259 -28.78 -45.33 36.25
C THR A 259 -27.44 -44.68 35.80
N GLY A 260 -26.67 -44.11 36.74
CA GLY A 260 -25.31 -43.59 36.52
C GLY A 260 -24.24 -44.51 37.13
N LEU A 261 -23.04 -44.57 36.52
CA LEU A 261 -21.92 -45.38 37.02
C LEU A 261 -21.34 -44.86 38.36
N PHE A 262 -21.58 -43.57 38.67
CA PHE A 262 -21.17 -42.87 39.89
C PHE A 262 -22.32 -41.96 40.38
N SER A 263 -22.27 -41.53 41.65
CA SER A 263 -23.23 -40.58 42.22
C SER A 263 -23.09 -39.18 41.62
N SER A 264 -24.17 -38.40 41.61
CA SER A 264 -24.14 -37.00 41.15
C SER A 264 -23.12 -36.15 41.92
N GLU A 265 -23.01 -36.36 43.23
CA GLU A 265 -22.06 -35.67 44.11
C GLU A 265 -20.60 -35.97 43.74
N TRP A 266 -20.28 -37.20 43.34
CA TRP A 266 -18.93 -37.57 42.89
C TRP A 266 -18.53 -36.83 41.61
N TYR A 267 -19.46 -36.68 40.67
CA TYR A 267 -19.22 -35.92 39.43
C TYR A 267 -18.98 -34.43 39.72
N GLU A 268 -19.76 -33.81 40.62
CA GLU A 268 -19.58 -32.39 40.98
C GLU A 268 -18.24 -32.10 41.67
N GLN A 269 -17.86 -32.93 42.65
CA GLN A 269 -16.58 -32.79 43.35
C GLN A 269 -15.39 -33.07 42.41
N SER A 270 -15.49 -34.06 41.53
CA SER A 270 -14.44 -34.37 40.55
C SER A 270 -14.29 -33.27 39.51
N ARG A 271 -15.42 -32.72 39.02
CA ARG A 271 -15.46 -31.64 38.02
C ARG A 271 -14.75 -30.37 38.50
N SER A 272 -14.97 -29.93 39.74
CA SER A 272 -14.30 -28.73 40.29
C SER A 272 -12.78 -28.90 40.44
N ARG A 273 -12.32 -30.04 40.93
CA ARG A 273 -10.88 -30.34 41.08
C ARG A 273 -10.19 -30.49 39.73
N ILE A 274 -10.84 -31.16 38.77
CA ILE A 274 -10.32 -31.29 37.40
C ILE A 274 -10.28 -29.92 36.72
N HIS A 275 -11.31 -29.08 36.90
CA HIS A 275 -11.32 -27.70 36.38
C HIS A 275 -10.10 -26.90 36.82
N GLN A 276 -9.75 -26.94 38.11
CA GLN A 276 -8.57 -26.26 38.62
C GLN A 276 -7.27 -26.76 37.97
N LEU A 277 -7.09 -28.08 37.84
CA LEU A 277 -5.90 -28.65 37.20
C LEU A 277 -5.82 -28.29 35.71
N VAL A 278 -6.94 -28.36 35.00
CA VAL A 278 -7.02 -28.03 33.56
C VAL A 278 -6.73 -26.55 33.32
N SER A 279 -7.31 -25.65 34.13
CA SER A 279 -7.04 -24.21 34.05
C SER A 279 -5.56 -23.91 34.24
N LEU A 280 -4.95 -24.45 35.31
CA LEU A 280 -3.53 -24.24 35.59
C LEU A 280 -2.61 -24.83 34.51
N THR A 281 -2.98 -25.96 33.88
CA THR A 281 -2.22 -26.48 32.74
C THR A 281 -2.32 -25.59 31.51
N LEU A 282 -3.50 -25.06 31.22
CA LEU A 282 -3.70 -24.18 30.08
C LEU A 282 -2.94 -22.86 30.27
N ASP A 283 -3.03 -22.26 31.46
CA ASP A 283 -2.30 -21.04 31.76
C ASP A 283 -0.79 -21.23 31.63
N ASN A 284 -0.23 -22.32 32.16
CA ASN A 284 1.20 -22.61 32.04
C ASN A 284 1.63 -22.86 30.59
N LEU A 285 0.87 -23.67 29.85
CA LEU A 285 1.22 -23.99 28.47
C LEU A 285 1.11 -22.77 27.56
N LEU A 286 0.02 -22.01 27.66
CA LEU A 286 -0.24 -20.85 26.80
C LEU A 286 0.67 -19.65 27.13
N HIS A 287 0.87 -19.34 28.42
CA HIS A 287 1.60 -18.13 28.86
C HIS A 287 3.09 -18.36 29.18
N VAL A 288 3.54 -19.60 29.42
CA VAL A 288 4.94 -19.86 29.77
C VAL A 288 5.66 -20.63 28.66
N GLN A 289 5.05 -21.69 28.15
CA GLN A 289 5.75 -22.62 27.24
C GLN A 289 5.56 -22.27 25.75
N LEU A 290 4.40 -21.72 25.39
CA LEU A 290 4.05 -21.37 24.01
C LEU A 290 4.21 -19.86 23.71
N GLU A 291 4.43 -19.02 24.72
CA GLU A 291 4.47 -17.57 24.55
C GLU A 291 5.76 -17.06 23.86
N LEU A 292 6.91 -17.73 24.04
CA LEU A 292 8.19 -17.23 23.51
C LEU A 292 8.55 -17.74 22.10
N ASN A 293 8.24 -19.00 21.74
CA ASN A 293 8.56 -19.59 20.43
C ASN A 293 7.51 -20.65 20.00
N PHE A 294 6.37 -20.21 19.46
CA PHE A 294 5.31 -21.13 19.00
C PHE A 294 5.78 -22.05 17.84
N ASP A 295 6.60 -21.50 16.94
CA ASP A 295 7.10 -22.22 15.75
C ASP A 295 8.07 -23.36 16.12
N GLU A 296 8.81 -23.25 17.22
CA GLU A 296 9.70 -24.31 17.71
C GLU A 296 8.96 -25.43 18.46
N ASN A 297 7.75 -25.14 18.97
CA ASN A 297 6.98 -26.02 19.86
C ASN A 297 5.66 -26.54 19.25
N TYR A 298 5.55 -26.60 17.91
CA TYR A 298 4.33 -27.05 17.22
C TYR A 298 3.80 -28.42 17.68
N ARG A 299 4.69 -29.33 18.10
CA ARG A 299 4.30 -30.67 18.60
C ARG A 299 3.45 -30.57 19.86
N LEU A 300 3.81 -29.65 20.74
CA LEU A 300 3.12 -29.42 22.00
C LEU A 300 1.76 -28.75 21.76
N SER A 301 1.65 -27.82 20.81
CA SER A 301 0.38 -27.20 20.45
C SER A 301 -0.59 -28.19 19.78
N VAL A 302 -0.13 -29.06 18.88
CA VAL A 302 -0.95 -30.16 18.34
C VAL A 302 -1.43 -31.09 19.45
N ALA A 303 -0.54 -31.49 20.35
CA ALA A 303 -0.89 -32.37 21.48
C ALA A 303 -1.94 -31.73 22.40
N LEU A 304 -1.83 -30.42 22.64
CA LEU A 304 -2.79 -29.65 23.42
C LEU A 304 -4.17 -29.59 22.75
N VAL A 305 -4.23 -29.31 21.45
CA VAL A 305 -5.48 -29.33 20.67
C VAL A 305 -6.14 -30.71 20.72
N ASN A 306 -5.37 -31.78 20.55
CA ASN A 306 -5.88 -33.15 20.63
C ASN A 306 -6.42 -33.50 22.03
N TRP A 307 -5.74 -33.04 23.08
CA TRP A 307 -6.18 -33.24 24.47
C TRP A 307 -7.50 -32.50 24.76
N LEU A 308 -7.61 -31.23 24.34
CA LEU A 308 -8.84 -30.45 24.47
C LEU A 308 -9.98 -31.03 23.62
N SER A 309 -9.69 -31.48 22.40
CA SER A 309 -10.66 -32.14 21.52
C SER A 309 -11.18 -33.45 22.12
N ALA A 310 -10.29 -34.28 22.69
CA ALA A 310 -10.69 -35.50 23.39
C ALA A 310 -11.60 -35.20 24.58
N MET A 311 -11.29 -34.17 25.39
CA MET A 311 -12.18 -33.75 26.46
C MET A 311 -13.55 -33.32 25.93
N LEU A 312 -13.59 -32.53 24.85
CA LEU A 312 -14.81 -31.97 24.28
C LEU A 312 -15.77 -33.05 23.76
N PHE A 313 -15.26 -34.02 22.98
CA PHE A 313 -16.09 -35.02 22.32
C PHE A 313 -16.19 -36.36 23.05
N GLN A 314 -15.18 -36.75 23.83
CA GLN A 314 -15.14 -38.05 24.49
C GLN A 314 -15.56 -37.99 25.96
N CYS A 315 -15.75 -36.79 26.55
CA CYS A 315 -16.20 -36.63 27.93
C CYS A 315 -17.47 -35.77 28.11
N PRO A 316 -18.60 -36.04 27.41
CA PRO A 316 -19.78 -35.18 27.49
C PRO A 316 -20.37 -35.02 28.91
N ALA A 317 -20.33 -36.09 29.73
CA ALA A 317 -20.84 -36.07 31.09
C ALA A 317 -20.05 -35.14 32.03
N LEU A 318 -18.76 -34.94 31.76
CA LEU A 318 -17.92 -34.04 32.53
C LEU A 318 -18.20 -32.57 32.17
N LEU A 319 -18.52 -32.31 30.89
CA LEU A 319 -18.64 -30.97 30.32
C LEU A 319 -20.06 -30.40 30.29
N SER A 320 -21.11 -31.23 30.37
CA SER A 320 -22.50 -30.76 30.35
C SER A 320 -22.76 -29.72 31.44
N LEU A 321 -22.96 -28.45 31.03
CA LEU A 321 -23.27 -27.30 31.89
C LEU A 321 -22.23 -27.04 32.99
N SER A 322 -20.94 -26.90 32.64
CA SER A 322 -19.85 -26.66 33.60
C SER A 322 -18.87 -25.57 33.15
N PRO A 323 -18.23 -24.82 34.08
CA PRO A 323 -17.19 -23.83 33.76
C PRO A 323 -15.95 -24.46 33.10
N LEU A 324 -15.79 -25.78 33.23
CA LEU A 324 -14.76 -26.54 32.54
C LEU A 324 -14.98 -26.57 31.02
N ARG A 325 -16.24 -26.61 30.54
CA ARG A 325 -16.57 -26.47 29.11
C ARG A 325 -16.04 -25.15 28.58
N ASP A 326 -16.26 -24.08 29.32
CA ASP A 326 -15.83 -22.73 28.94
C ASP A 326 -14.30 -22.63 28.91
N THR A 327 -13.59 -23.19 29.89
CA THR A 327 -12.13 -23.21 29.92
C THR A 327 -11.52 -24.03 28.77
N VAL A 328 -12.11 -25.18 28.43
CA VAL A 328 -11.66 -26.01 27.30
C VAL A 328 -11.87 -25.29 25.97
N VAL A 329 -13.05 -24.69 25.77
CA VAL A 329 -13.38 -23.91 24.58
C VAL A 329 -12.49 -22.66 24.48
N ALA A 330 -12.24 -21.97 25.60
CA ALA A 330 -11.33 -20.82 25.64
C ALA A 330 -9.90 -21.20 25.21
N GLY A 331 -9.38 -22.34 25.68
CA GLY A 331 -8.09 -22.88 25.25
C GLY A 331 -8.04 -23.12 23.74
N LEU A 332 -9.07 -23.76 23.18
CA LEU A 332 -9.15 -24.00 21.72
C LEU A 332 -9.22 -22.69 20.91
N ILE A 333 -10.01 -21.71 21.37
CA ILE A 333 -10.10 -20.39 20.74
C ILE A 333 -8.74 -19.67 20.77
N THR A 334 -8.03 -19.71 21.90
CA THR A 334 -6.73 -19.03 22.01
C THR A 334 -5.69 -19.61 21.04
N ILE A 335 -5.71 -20.92 20.79
CA ILE A 335 -4.81 -21.58 19.83
C ILE A 335 -5.26 -21.30 18.38
N ALA A 336 -6.57 -21.29 18.13
CA ALA A 336 -7.13 -20.91 16.84
C ALA A 336 -6.79 -19.46 16.47
N ALA A 337 -6.81 -18.55 17.44
CA ALA A 337 -6.51 -17.12 17.29
C ALA A 337 -5.01 -16.79 17.13
N GLN A 338 -4.11 -17.78 17.11
CA GLN A 338 -2.67 -17.58 16.94
C GLN A 338 -2.21 -17.59 15.47
N THR A 339 -3.13 -17.49 14.51
CA THR A 339 -2.81 -17.45 13.07
C THR A 339 -1.95 -16.24 12.70
N ASN A 340 -0.73 -16.49 12.20
CA ASN A 340 0.21 -15.48 11.69
C ASN A 340 -0.03 -15.12 10.20
N THR A 341 -1.28 -15.14 9.73
CA THR A 341 -1.58 -14.94 8.29
C THR A 341 -1.53 -13.45 7.94
N ILE A 342 -0.34 -12.97 7.57
CA ILE A 342 -0.16 -11.78 6.73
C ILE A 342 0.00 -12.20 5.25
N ASP A 343 0.51 -13.41 5.00
CA ASP A 343 0.73 -13.94 3.65
C ASP A 343 0.02 -15.29 3.47
N ASP A 344 -0.67 -15.47 2.33
CA ASP A 344 -1.20 -16.75 1.80
C ASP A 344 -0.06 -17.72 1.38
N SER A 345 1.03 -17.75 2.15
CA SER A 345 2.12 -18.69 1.92
C SER A 345 1.72 -20.10 2.36
N LEU A 346 2.24 -21.09 1.63
CA LEU A 346 1.76 -22.48 1.57
C LEU A 346 1.32 -23.10 2.92
N PRO A 347 0.31 -24.00 2.91
CA PRO A 347 -0.20 -24.72 4.09
C PRO A 347 0.79 -25.70 4.77
N ASN A 348 2.09 -25.58 4.47
CA ASN A 348 3.15 -26.45 4.98
C ASN A 348 3.77 -25.96 6.29
N ASP A 349 3.48 -24.73 6.74
CA ASP A 349 3.94 -24.28 8.06
C ASP A 349 3.18 -24.99 9.19
N PRO A 350 3.89 -25.61 10.15
CA PRO A 350 3.27 -26.46 11.17
C PRO A 350 2.38 -25.66 12.14
N SER A 351 2.65 -24.37 12.37
CA SER A 351 1.84 -23.49 13.20
C SER A 351 0.46 -23.20 12.59
N ILE A 352 0.39 -22.94 11.28
CA ILE A 352 -0.87 -22.74 10.54
C ILE A 352 -1.74 -24.01 10.58
N ARG A 353 -1.11 -25.19 10.49
CA ARG A 353 -1.84 -26.46 10.62
C ARG A 353 -2.49 -26.60 12.00
N THR A 354 -1.80 -26.18 13.07
CA THR A 354 -2.33 -26.30 14.44
C THR A 354 -3.57 -25.42 14.66
N SER A 355 -3.55 -24.17 14.20
CA SER A 355 -4.71 -23.28 14.31
C SER A 355 -5.87 -23.76 13.44
N LEU A 356 -5.61 -24.26 12.22
CA LEU A 356 -6.64 -24.89 11.37
C LEU A 356 -7.26 -26.12 12.03
N THR A 357 -6.46 -26.97 12.66
CA THR A 357 -7.00 -28.13 13.40
C THR A 357 -7.86 -27.71 14.59
N ALA A 358 -7.50 -26.63 15.29
CA ALA A 358 -8.32 -26.08 16.37
C ALA A 358 -9.65 -25.52 15.85
N LEU A 359 -9.64 -24.80 14.71
CA LEU A 359 -10.84 -24.32 14.04
C LEU A 359 -11.76 -25.47 13.61
N GLN A 360 -11.22 -26.53 12.98
CA GLN A 360 -12.00 -27.71 12.60
C GLN A 360 -12.64 -28.42 13.81
N VAL A 361 -11.98 -28.41 14.97
CA VAL A 361 -12.54 -28.94 16.22
C VAL A 361 -13.70 -28.08 16.71
N LEU A 362 -13.56 -26.75 16.66
CA LEU A 362 -14.62 -25.81 17.02
C LEU A 362 -15.82 -25.90 16.06
N GLU A 363 -15.59 -26.03 14.75
CA GLU A 363 -16.64 -26.25 13.74
C GLU A 363 -17.42 -27.54 13.99
N LYS A 364 -16.71 -28.65 14.24
CA LYS A 364 -17.34 -29.93 14.61
C LYS A 364 -18.17 -29.82 15.88
N PHE A 365 -17.73 -29.01 16.84
CA PHE A 365 -18.47 -28.77 18.08
C PHE A 365 -19.77 -28.01 17.82
N VAL A 366 -19.75 -27.00 16.95
CA VAL A 366 -20.96 -26.30 16.51
C VAL A 366 -21.93 -27.25 15.79
N GLN A 367 -21.44 -28.04 14.82
CA GLN A 367 -22.25 -28.99 14.05
C GLN A 367 -22.83 -30.13 14.91
N SER A 368 -22.12 -30.57 15.95
CA SER A 368 -22.58 -31.67 16.82
C SER A 368 -23.78 -31.33 17.71
N GLU A 369 -24.11 -30.04 17.86
CA GLU A 369 -25.23 -29.55 18.68
C GLU A 369 -26.46 -29.14 17.84
N GLU A 370 -26.37 -29.13 16.51
CA GLU A 370 -27.53 -28.95 15.63
C GLU A 370 -28.27 -30.29 15.45
N PRO A 371 -29.54 -30.41 15.89
CA PRO A 371 -30.27 -31.66 15.75
C PRO A 371 -30.83 -31.80 14.34
N ASP A 372 -30.20 -32.63 13.51
CA ASP A 372 -30.90 -33.25 12.37
C ASP A 372 -32.04 -34.12 12.91
N GLU A 373 -33.27 -33.71 12.58
CA GLU A 373 -34.56 -34.41 12.66
C GLU A 373 -34.63 -35.75 13.43
N VAL A 374 -34.88 -35.73 14.75
CA VAL A 374 -35.61 -36.81 15.43
C VAL A 374 -36.53 -36.25 16.54
N PRO A 375 -37.84 -36.52 16.53
CA PRO A 375 -38.74 -36.08 17.59
C PRO A 375 -38.66 -37.06 18.77
N LEU A 376 -38.43 -36.57 20.00
CA LEU A 376 -38.94 -37.17 21.26
C LEU A 376 -38.62 -36.28 22.49
N ILE A 377 -39.59 -35.41 22.82
CA ILE A 377 -40.18 -35.13 24.16
C ILE A 377 -39.26 -34.58 25.30
N HIS A 378 -39.52 -33.29 25.60
CA HIS A 378 -39.42 -32.55 26.88
C HIS A 378 -38.08 -32.47 27.63
N LEU A 379 -37.17 -31.65 27.09
CA LEU A 379 -36.55 -30.50 27.76
C LEU A 379 -35.67 -29.83 26.70
N SER A 380 -36.25 -28.92 25.92
CA SER A 380 -35.48 -28.06 25.03
C SER A 380 -34.45 -27.32 25.87
N LEU A 381 -33.16 -27.60 25.71
CA LEU A 381 -32.12 -26.79 26.32
C LEU A 381 -32.36 -25.33 25.91
N PRO A 382 -32.27 -24.37 26.83
CA PRO A 382 -32.48 -22.96 26.51
C PRO A 382 -31.50 -22.52 25.41
N LYS A 383 -31.95 -21.61 24.54
CA LYS A 383 -31.16 -21.02 23.43
C LYS A 383 -29.83 -20.39 23.87
N SER A 384 -29.51 -20.34 25.16
CA SER A 384 -28.24 -19.88 25.73
C SER A 384 -27.10 -20.91 25.69
N VAL A 385 -27.37 -22.16 25.27
CA VAL A 385 -26.43 -23.30 25.43
C VAL A 385 -25.78 -23.77 24.11
N THR A 386 -26.13 -23.16 22.96
CA THR A 386 -25.58 -23.53 21.65
C THR A 386 -24.08 -23.23 21.57
N GLY A 387 -23.29 -24.18 21.05
CA GLY A 387 -21.83 -24.08 20.93
C GLY A 387 -21.34 -22.80 20.25
N SER A 388 -22.09 -22.29 19.26
CA SER A 388 -21.83 -21.02 18.59
C SER A 388 -21.89 -19.81 19.53
N ARG A 389 -22.92 -19.69 20.37
CA ARG A 389 -23.06 -18.59 21.35
C ARG A 389 -22.02 -18.65 22.45
N LEU A 390 -21.58 -19.86 22.84
CA LEU A 390 -20.53 -20.03 23.83
C LEU A 390 -19.18 -19.55 23.29
N ILE A 391 -18.81 -20.00 22.08
CA ILE A 391 -17.58 -19.56 21.40
C ILE A 391 -17.56 -18.03 21.32
N ARG A 392 -18.69 -17.46 20.91
CA ARG A 392 -18.88 -16.01 20.78
C ARG A 392 -18.64 -15.22 22.07
N ASN A 393 -19.26 -15.66 23.17
CA ASN A 393 -19.13 -14.98 24.47
C ASN A 393 -17.70 -15.05 25.01
N ILE A 394 -17.05 -16.21 24.86
CA ILE A 394 -15.67 -16.41 25.32
C ILE A 394 -14.68 -15.62 24.45
N ALA A 395 -14.80 -15.71 23.12
CA ALA A 395 -13.95 -14.98 22.19
C ALA A 395 -14.09 -13.46 22.35
N SER A 396 -15.32 -12.94 22.47
CA SER A 396 -15.55 -11.50 22.68
C SER A 396 -14.97 -11.01 24.01
N GLN A 397 -15.08 -11.80 25.10
CA GLN A 397 -14.49 -11.44 26.39
C GLN A 397 -12.95 -11.46 26.34
N ALA A 398 -12.35 -12.48 25.73
CA ALA A 398 -10.91 -12.57 25.55
C ALA A 398 -10.38 -11.42 24.69
N LEU A 399 -11.07 -11.10 23.60
CA LEU A 399 -10.74 -9.98 22.73
C LEU A 399 -10.82 -8.64 23.48
N CYS A 400 -11.86 -8.40 24.30
CA CYS A 400 -11.96 -7.20 25.14
C CYS A 400 -10.76 -7.08 26.11
N ASN A 401 -10.31 -8.19 26.71
CA ASN A 401 -9.14 -8.18 27.58
C ASN A 401 -7.86 -7.83 26.81
N HIS A 402 -7.69 -8.39 25.61
CA HIS A 402 -6.57 -8.04 24.74
C HIS A 402 -6.60 -6.57 24.28
N ILE A 403 -7.78 -6.04 23.94
CA ILE A 403 -7.98 -4.62 23.60
C ILE A 403 -7.60 -3.72 24.78
N ASN A 404 -8.08 -4.02 26.00
CA ASN A 404 -7.73 -3.23 27.18
C ASN A 404 -6.22 -3.29 27.48
N SER A 405 -5.60 -4.46 27.31
CA SER A 405 -4.15 -4.62 27.47
C SER A 405 -3.36 -3.85 26.41
N PHE A 406 -3.89 -3.76 25.18
CA PHE A 406 -3.30 -3.06 24.06
C PHE A 406 -3.39 -1.55 24.23
N ALA A 407 -4.54 -1.04 24.67
CA ALA A 407 -4.75 0.36 25.00
C ALA A 407 -3.81 0.86 26.10
N GLY A 408 -3.43 0.00 27.05
CA GLY A 408 -2.43 0.33 28.07
C GLY A 408 -0.98 0.40 27.57
N LEU A 409 -0.68 -0.13 26.37
CA LEU A 409 0.66 -0.12 25.80
C LEU A 409 0.91 1.05 24.86
N SER A 410 -0.13 1.62 24.24
CA SER A 410 0.04 2.67 23.21
C SER A 410 0.66 3.96 23.75
N SER A 411 0.75 4.14 25.08
CA SER A 411 1.36 5.32 25.71
C SER A 411 2.87 5.19 26.00
N HIS A 412 3.48 4.01 25.85
CA HIS A 412 4.89 3.77 26.16
C HIS A 412 5.59 3.00 25.04
N VAL A 413 6.86 3.33 24.79
CA VAL A 413 7.68 2.68 23.75
C VAL A 413 7.85 1.20 24.08
N VAL A 414 7.14 0.33 23.35
CA VAL A 414 7.24 -1.13 23.46
C VAL A 414 8.09 -1.66 22.30
N ASP A 415 8.76 -2.79 22.53
CA ASP A 415 9.38 -3.60 21.48
C ASP A 415 8.37 -3.86 20.34
N GLU A 416 8.69 -3.41 19.12
CA GLU A 416 7.84 -3.51 17.94
C GLU A 416 7.40 -4.96 17.66
N LYS A 417 8.24 -5.95 18.00
CA LYS A 417 7.88 -7.38 17.90
C LYS A 417 6.73 -7.77 18.81
N GLN A 418 6.69 -7.23 20.03
CA GLN A 418 5.61 -7.50 20.99
C GLN A 418 4.31 -6.83 20.55
N LEU A 419 4.39 -5.64 19.97
CA LEU A 419 3.25 -4.94 19.37
C LEU A 419 2.66 -5.74 18.21
N GLN A 420 3.50 -6.16 17.25
CA GLN A 420 3.09 -6.98 16.12
C GLN A 420 2.43 -8.29 16.58
N LYS A 421 2.99 -8.94 17.61
CA LYS A 421 2.40 -10.17 18.18
C LYS A 421 0.99 -9.92 18.72
N ARG A 422 0.77 -8.83 19.46
CA ARG A 422 -0.56 -8.50 20.00
C ARG A 422 -1.57 -8.17 18.90
N LEU A 423 -1.16 -7.42 17.88
CA LEU A 423 -2.00 -7.14 16.71
C LEU A 423 -2.40 -8.44 15.98
N ARG A 424 -1.47 -9.38 15.81
CA ARG A 424 -1.77 -10.72 15.26
C ARG A 424 -2.77 -11.48 16.12
N THR A 425 -2.60 -11.46 17.45
CA THR A 425 -3.56 -12.09 18.36
C THR A 425 -4.95 -11.46 18.23
N ILE A 426 -5.06 -10.13 18.21
CA ILE A 426 -6.34 -9.42 18.00
C ILE A 426 -6.95 -9.84 16.66
N SER A 427 -6.17 -9.82 15.57
CA SER A 427 -6.64 -10.25 14.25
C SER A 427 -7.10 -11.71 14.23
N GLY A 428 -6.41 -12.61 14.93
CA GLY A 428 -6.79 -14.01 15.00
C GLY A 428 -8.08 -14.23 15.78
N TYR A 429 -8.31 -13.50 16.88
CA TYR A 429 -9.61 -13.54 17.56
C TYR A 429 -10.74 -13.03 16.65
N LEU A 430 -10.48 -11.98 15.85
CA LEU A 430 -11.45 -11.49 14.87
C LEU A 430 -11.78 -12.56 13.80
N ASN A 431 -10.81 -13.37 13.38
CA ASN A 431 -11.01 -14.47 12.41
C ASN A 431 -11.83 -15.64 12.98
N VAL A 432 -11.70 -15.92 14.28
CA VAL A 432 -12.41 -17.04 14.94
C VAL A 432 -13.88 -16.70 15.19
N MET A 433 -14.22 -15.41 15.27
CA MET A 433 -15.58 -14.95 15.55
C MET A 433 -16.44 -14.98 14.27
N ASP A 434 -17.69 -15.41 14.43
CA ASP A 434 -18.71 -15.31 13.40
C ASP A 434 -19.26 -13.88 13.28
N VAL A 435 -20.01 -13.59 12.21
CA VAL A 435 -20.61 -12.26 11.94
C VAL A 435 -21.43 -11.77 13.15
N GLU A 436 -22.25 -12.64 13.71
CA GLU A 436 -23.04 -12.35 14.92
C GLU A 436 -22.18 -12.21 16.20
N GLY A 437 -20.93 -12.64 16.19
CA GLY A 437 -20.02 -12.50 17.31
C GLY A 437 -19.36 -11.17 17.40
N LEU A 438 -19.00 -10.64 16.24
CA LEU A 438 -18.39 -9.33 16.15
C LEU A 438 -19.44 -8.23 16.36
N SER A 439 -20.73 -8.53 16.09
CA SER A 439 -21.84 -7.67 16.50
C SER A 439 -21.97 -7.49 18.03
N ILE A 440 -21.48 -8.45 18.84
CA ILE A 440 -21.40 -8.29 20.30
C ILE A 440 -20.29 -7.30 20.69
N LEU A 441 -19.19 -7.29 19.93
CA LEU A 441 -18.10 -6.35 20.15
C LEU A 441 -18.50 -4.94 19.76
N THR A 442 -19.22 -4.77 18.64
CA THR A 442 -19.81 -3.49 18.24
C THR A 442 -20.85 -2.99 19.24
N TYR A 443 -21.62 -3.89 19.87
CA TYR A 443 -22.55 -3.53 20.95
C TYR A 443 -21.82 -3.04 22.22
N ARG A 444 -20.59 -3.52 22.50
CA ARG A 444 -19.72 -3.00 23.57
C ARG A 444 -18.98 -1.74 23.14
N ARG A 445 -19.74 -0.66 22.90
CA ARG A 445 -19.25 0.63 22.37
C ARG A 445 -17.98 1.16 23.02
N GLU A 446 -17.82 1.04 24.34
CA GLU A 446 -16.61 1.51 25.03
C GLU A 446 -15.34 0.76 24.63
N SER A 447 -15.41 -0.57 24.48
CA SER A 447 -14.25 -1.38 24.11
C SER A 447 -13.89 -1.17 22.63
N PHE A 448 -14.91 -1.01 21.79
CA PHE A 448 -14.73 -0.69 20.38
C PHE A 448 -14.11 0.69 20.16
N HIS A 449 -14.62 1.71 20.84
CA HIS A 449 -14.07 3.06 20.81
C HIS A 449 -12.62 3.08 21.33
N ARG A 450 -12.32 2.37 22.43
CA ARG A 450 -10.94 2.23 22.92
C ARG A 450 -10.03 1.58 21.88
N LEU A 451 -10.46 0.51 21.21
CA LEU A 451 -9.68 -0.12 20.15
C LEU A 451 -9.36 0.88 19.03
N CYS A 452 -10.37 1.57 18.49
CA CYS A 452 -10.18 2.55 17.42
C CYS A 452 -9.27 3.70 17.87
N THR A 453 -9.43 4.19 19.11
CA THR A 453 -8.56 5.23 19.68
C THR A 453 -7.11 4.75 19.79
N SER A 454 -6.87 3.54 20.28
CA SER A 454 -5.52 2.97 20.42
C SER A 454 -4.87 2.68 19.07
N LEU A 455 -5.63 2.22 18.07
CA LEU A 455 -5.13 2.08 16.69
C LEU A 455 -4.79 3.44 16.08
N ALA A 456 -5.62 4.46 16.32
CA ALA A 456 -5.36 5.82 15.85
C ALA A 456 -4.11 6.42 16.51
N GLU A 457 -3.91 6.20 17.81
CA GLU A 457 -2.72 6.65 18.53
C GLU A 457 -1.45 6.02 17.94
N LEU A 458 -1.47 4.72 17.59
CA LEU A 458 -0.34 4.06 16.92
C LEU A 458 -0.02 4.65 15.55
N LEU A 459 -1.04 5.11 14.82
CA LEU A 459 -0.93 5.64 13.47
C LEU A 459 -0.60 7.14 13.41
N ARG A 460 -0.13 7.74 14.51
CA ARG A 460 0.30 9.15 14.52
C ARG A 460 1.42 9.39 13.49
N PHE A 461 1.13 10.29 12.55
CA PHE A 461 2.02 10.61 11.43
C PHE A 461 3.19 11.48 11.89
N SER A 462 4.40 11.12 11.44
CA SER A 462 5.58 11.99 11.53
C SER A 462 5.55 13.02 10.42
N THR A 463 5.61 14.31 10.77
CA THR A 463 5.65 15.43 9.80
C THR A 463 7.06 15.70 9.24
N ASN A 464 8.06 14.90 9.63
CA ASN A 464 9.45 15.10 9.21
C ASN A 464 9.69 14.72 7.74
N SER A 465 8.93 13.76 7.21
CA SER A 465 9.09 13.22 5.85
C SER A 465 8.35 13.99 4.76
N VAL A 466 7.45 14.91 5.14
CA VAL A 466 6.65 15.67 4.17
C VAL A 466 7.42 16.90 3.71
N GLU A 467 7.88 16.88 2.47
CA GLU A 467 8.41 18.03 1.75
C GLU A 467 7.28 18.74 1.01
N LEU A 468 7.03 20.01 1.33
CA LEU A 468 5.93 20.81 0.75
C LEU A 468 6.29 21.41 -0.62
N LEU A 469 7.58 21.47 -0.96
CA LEU A 469 8.06 22.01 -2.23
C LEU A 469 9.17 21.10 -2.75
N HIS A 470 8.95 20.49 -3.91
CA HIS A 470 10.00 19.78 -4.62
C HIS A 470 10.65 20.75 -5.60
N ASP A 471 11.96 20.96 -5.48
CA ASP A 471 12.71 21.70 -6.49
C ASP A 471 12.65 20.93 -7.82
N CYS A 472 11.99 21.54 -8.80
CA CYS A 472 11.88 21.01 -10.16
C CYS A 472 13.24 21.11 -10.86
N SER A 473 14.08 20.09 -10.68
CA SER A 473 15.08 19.73 -11.69
C SER A 473 14.53 18.54 -12.49
N PRO A 474 14.56 18.58 -13.83
CA PRO A 474 14.24 17.42 -14.65
C PRO A 474 15.43 16.46 -14.57
N GLN A 475 15.56 15.75 -13.45
CA GLN A 475 16.41 14.58 -13.37
C GLN A 475 15.53 13.36 -13.63
N SER A 476 15.91 12.66 -14.69
CA SER A 476 15.58 11.27 -15.01
C SER A 476 15.04 10.50 -13.81
N SER A 477 13.80 10.06 -13.96
CA SER A 477 13.17 8.93 -13.27
C SER A 477 14.19 7.87 -12.85
N SER A 478 14.61 7.93 -11.58
CA SER A 478 14.95 6.71 -10.86
C SER A 478 13.62 6.09 -10.45
N SER A 479 13.26 5.07 -11.20
CA SER A 479 12.23 4.09 -10.89
C SER A 479 12.39 3.55 -9.47
N GLN A 480 11.78 4.20 -8.48
CA GLN A 480 11.05 3.44 -7.48
C GLN A 480 9.71 3.10 -8.12
N SER A 481 9.71 1.99 -8.85
CA SER A 481 8.48 1.34 -9.27
C SER A 481 7.64 1.06 -8.02
N VAL A 482 6.66 1.93 -7.75
CA VAL A 482 5.42 1.46 -7.13
C VAL A 482 4.90 0.43 -8.11
N SER A 483 5.12 -0.84 -7.78
CA SER A 483 4.93 -1.98 -8.65
C SER A 483 3.57 -1.92 -9.33
N GLY A 484 3.58 -1.81 -10.66
CA GLY A 484 2.41 -2.07 -11.48
C GLY A 484 1.92 -3.49 -11.20
N ARG A 485 0.60 -3.61 -11.03
CA ARG A 485 -0.15 -4.72 -10.40
C ARG A 485 -0.15 -4.62 -8.89
N THR A 486 -1.15 -3.94 -8.36
CA THR A 486 -1.65 -4.18 -7.01
C THR A 486 -1.93 -5.68 -6.90
N ASN A 487 -1.17 -6.38 -6.06
CA ASN A 487 -1.62 -7.69 -5.58
C ASN A 487 -2.98 -7.42 -4.93
N ALA A 488 -4.03 -8.11 -5.39
CA ALA A 488 -5.41 -7.89 -4.96
C ALA A 488 -5.61 -7.96 -3.43
N ASN A 489 -4.61 -8.42 -2.68
CA ASN A 489 -4.64 -8.67 -1.24
C ASN A 489 -4.00 -7.55 -0.38
N ARG A 490 -3.52 -6.43 -0.96
CA ARG A 490 -2.90 -5.34 -0.18
C ARG A 490 -3.62 -4.00 -0.33
N PRO A 491 -3.74 -3.20 0.75
CA PRO A 491 -4.35 -1.88 0.71
C PRO A 491 -3.57 -0.96 -0.24
N VAL A 492 -4.29 -0.06 -0.90
CA VAL A 492 -3.71 0.94 -1.82
C VAL A 492 -2.76 1.84 -1.03
N SER A 493 -1.57 2.12 -1.57
CA SER A 493 -0.64 3.10 -1.00
C SER A 493 -0.15 4.04 -2.09
N LEU A 494 -0.60 5.29 -2.06
CA LEU A 494 -0.28 6.27 -3.11
C LEU A 494 0.95 7.13 -2.79
N PHE A 495 1.36 7.21 -1.53
CA PHE A 495 2.47 8.02 -1.05
C PHE A 495 3.18 7.37 0.14
N PRO A 496 4.45 7.72 0.42
CA PRO A 496 5.19 7.17 1.56
C PRO A 496 4.61 7.68 2.89
N LYS A 497 4.35 6.76 3.82
CA LYS A 497 3.81 7.05 5.16
C LYS A 497 4.87 6.79 6.21
N SER A 498 5.05 7.73 7.13
CA SER A 498 5.98 7.60 8.27
C SER A 498 5.27 7.91 9.57
N PHE A 499 5.50 7.11 10.61
CA PHE A 499 4.81 7.19 11.88
C PHE A 499 5.76 7.57 13.03
N GLU A 500 5.23 8.17 14.09
CA GLU A 500 6.00 8.59 15.26
C GLU A 500 6.43 7.39 16.13
N LEU A 501 5.60 6.33 16.18
CA LEU A 501 5.71 5.25 17.16
C LEU A 501 6.37 3.96 16.62
N PHE A 502 6.40 3.76 15.30
CA PHE A 502 6.96 2.56 14.68
C PHE A 502 7.55 2.84 13.30
N HIS A 503 8.43 1.95 12.83
CA HIS A 503 9.15 2.12 11.56
C HIS A 503 9.02 0.92 10.62
N ASP A 504 8.63 -0.27 11.10
CA ASP A 504 8.42 -1.44 10.24
C ASP A 504 7.09 -1.36 9.48
N SER A 505 7.17 -1.52 8.16
CA SER A 505 6.01 -1.63 7.27
C SER A 505 5.03 -2.73 7.67
N LYS A 506 5.50 -3.83 8.28
CA LYS A 506 4.64 -4.94 8.73
C LYS A 506 3.67 -4.53 9.84
N THR A 507 4.08 -3.57 10.67
CA THR A 507 3.22 -3.05 11.75
C THR A 507 2.03 -2.30 11.16
N LEU A 508 2.25 -1.50 10.10
CA LEU A 508 1.18 -0.83 9.36
C LEU A 508 0.24 -1.86 8.70
N GLU A 509 0.78 -2.86 7.99
CA GLU A 509 -0.02 -3.90 7.33
C GLU A 509 -0.92 -4.63 8.34
N LEU A 510 -0.43 -4.93 9.55
CA LEU A 510 -1.22 -5.55 10.62
C LEU A 510 -2.33 -4.66 11.15
N VAL A 511 -2.08 -3.36 11.33
CA VAL A 511 -3.12 -2.41 11.77
C VAL A 511 -4.21 -2.28 10.71
N GLN A 512 -3.83 -2.19 9.44
CA GLN A 512 -4.77 -2.12 8.32
C GLN A 512 -5.56 -3.42 8.17
N LEU A 513 -4.93 -4.58 8.38
CA LEU A 513 -5.61 -5.87 8.41
C LEU A 513 -6.68 -5.93 9.52
N VAL A 514 -6.35 -5.49 10.74
CA VAL A 514 -7.32 -5.44 11.84
C VAL A 514 -8.49 -4.51 11.50
N ALA A 515 -8.23 -3.31 10.97
CA ALA A 515 -9.28 -2.38 10.54
C ALA A 515 -10.16 -2.97 9.42
N GLY A 516 -9.54 -3.57 8.40
CA GLY A 516 -10.24 -4.24 7.30
C GLY A 516 -11.14 -5.38 7.77
N ARG A 517 -10.68 -6.21 8.71
CA ARG A 517 -11.48 -7.33 9.27
C ARG A 517 -12.67 -6.87 10.11
N ILE A 518 -12.54 -5.73 10.80
CA ILE A 518 -13.64 -5.13 11.55
C ILE A 518 -14.70 -4.60 10.59
N ALA A 519 -14.29 -3.80 9.60
CA ALA A 519 -15.20 -3.15 8.68
C ALA A 519 -15.78 -4.10 7.62
N ALA A 520 -15.12 -5.23 7.32
CA ALA A 520 -15.60 -6.22 6.37
C ALA A 520 -16.91 -6.89 6.77
N GLN A 521 -17.36 -6.78 8.02
CA GLN A 521 -18.57 -7.45 8.47
C GLN A 521 -19.84 -6.74 8.04
N GLU A 522 -20.92 -7.52 7.92
CA GLU A 522 -22.26 -7.02 7.69
C GLU A 522 -22.68 -6.05 8.81
N ASP A 523 -23.19 -4.87 8.43
CA ASP A 523 -23.62 -3.78 9.32
C ASP A 523 -22.55 -3.17 10.27
N ALA A 524 -21.28 -3.56 10.16
CA ALA A 524 -20.22 -3.01 11.02
C ALA A 524 -19.52 -1.77 10.44
N LEU A 525 -19.58 -1.59 9.12
CA LEU A 525 -18.90 -0.50 8.41
C LEU A 525 -19.35 0.88 8.94
N ASP A 526 -20.65 1.11 9.05
CA ASP A 526 -21.20 2.39 9.53
C ASP A 526 -20.74 2.70 10.95
N LEU A 527 -20.85 1.74 11.86
CA LEU A 527 -20.42 1.95 13.23
C LEU A 527 -18.90 2.21 13.30
N PHE A 528 -18.10 1.52 12.47
CA PHE A 528 -16.66 1.73 12.43
C PHE A 528 -16.30 3.14 11.94
N VAL A 529 -16.94 3.60 10.87
CA VAL A 529 -16.75 4.95 10.32
C VAL A 529 -17.23 6.02 11.33
N ASP A 530 -18.39 5.82 11.95
CA ASP A 530 -18.94 6.71 12.98
C ASP A 530 -18.03 6.77 14.22
N THR A 531 -17.50 5.62 14.65
CA THR A 531 -16.56 5.59 15.78
C THR A 531 -15.25 6.29 15.43
N CYS A 532 -14.74 6.14 14.21
CA CYS A 532 -13.57 6.89 13.76
C CYS A 532 -13.85 8.40 13.73
N ARG A 533 -15.04 8.81 13.28
CA ARG A 533 -15.49 10.21 13.32
C ARG A 533 -15.59 10.74 14.74
N ASP A 534 -16.14 9.96 15.67
CA ASP A 534 -16.20 10.31 17.10
C ASP A 534 -14.79 10.51 17.68
N VAL A 535 -13.85 9.59 17.38
CA VAL A 535 -12.44 9.72 17.81
C VAL A 535 -11.81 10.99 17.25
N MET A 536 -12.05 11.31 15.97
CA MET A 536 -11.56 12.55 15.34
C MET A 536 -12.10 13.79 16.03
N THR A 537 -13.42 13.84 16.30
CA THR A 537 -14.04 15.00 16.94
C THR A 537 -13.58 15.20 18.39
N LEU A 538 -13.37 14.11 19.14
CA LEU A 538 -12.92 14.16 20.53
C LEU A 538 -11.46 14.59 20.69
N THR A 539 -10.61 14.30 19.70
CA THR A 539 -9.15 14.51 19.80
C THR A 539 -8.61 15.61 18.88
N GLY A 540 -9.47 16.21 18.05
CA GLY A 540 -9.12 17.31 17.15
C GLY A 540 -8.13 16.90 16.05
N GLU A 541 -7.12 17.75 15.80
CA GLU A 541 -6.16 17.56 14.71
C GLU A 541 -5.23 16.34 14.87
N ILE A 542 -5.11 15.79 16.09
CA ILE A 542 -4.14 14.73 16.39
C ILE A 542 -4.48 13.43 15.66
N HIS A 543 -5.74 12.98 15.73
CA HIS A 543 -6.18 11.71 15.14
C HIS A 543 -6.89 11.87 13.80
N ARG A 544 -6.98 13.08 13.23
CA ARG A 544 -7.61 13.31 11.92
C ARG A 544 -7.04 12.40 10.84
N ASN A 545 -5.72 12.42 10.63
CA ASN A 545 -5.05 11.60 9.62
C ASN A 545 -5.03 10.10 9.98
N PRO A 546 -4.73 9.70 11.24
CA PRO A 546 -4.87 8.30 11.66
C PRO A 546 -6.23 7.67 11.38
N CYS A 547 -7.32 8.36 11.72
CA CYS A 547 -8.67 7.85 11.54
C CYS A 547 -9.06 7.77 10.05
N LEU A 548 -8.64 8.74 9.21
CA LEU A 548 -8.81 8.62 7.76
C LEU A 548 -8.10 7.39 7.19
N LEU A 549 -6.88 7.11 7.64
CA LEU A 549 -6.15 5.90 7.23
C LEU A 549 -6.85 4.61 7.69
N LEU A 550 -7.44 4.61 8.90
CA LEU A 550 -8.25 3.49 9.40
C LEU A 550 -9.53 3.30 8.57
N ILE A 551 -10.23 4.37 8.22
CA ILE A 551 -11.42 4.33 7.36
C ILE A 551 -11.05 3.76 5.99
N THR A 552 -9.97 4.22 5.38
CA THR A 552 -9.47 3.68 4.10
C THR A 552 -9.16 2.19 4.19
N ALA A 553 -8.47 1.75 5.25
CA ALA A 553 -8.17 0.33 5.46
C ALA A 553 -9.43 -0.51 5.75
N GLY A 554 -10.40 0.05 6.48
CA GLY A 554 -11.69 -0.56 6.72
C GLY A 554 -12.47 -0.76 5.42
N LEU A 555 -12.58 0.29 4.61
CA LEU A 555 -13.24 0.25 3.31
C LEU A 555 -12.60 -0.78 2.38
N PHE A 556 -11.26 -0.87 2.36
CA PHE A 556 -10.53 -1.89 1.61
C PHE A 556 -10.98 -3.31 1.99
N GLY A 557 -11.04 -3.62 3.28
CA GLY A 557 -11.51 -4.92 3.76
C GLY A 557 -12.97 -5.20 3.41
N TYR A 558 -13.84 -4.19 3.45
CA TYR A 558 -15.24 -4.30 3.06
C TYR A 558 -15.43 -4.54 1.56
N VAL A 559 -14.68 -3.84 0.71
CA VAL A 559 -14.72 -4.02 -0.75
C VAL A 559 -14.32 -5.44 -1.13
N GLN A 560 -13.37 -6.05 -0.42
CA GLN A 560 -12.94 -7.43 -0.64
C GLN A 560 -13.92 -8.50 -0.12
N ASN A 561 -14.94 -8.13 0.65
CA ASN A 561 -15.84 -9.13 1.23
C ASN A 561 -16.88 -9.65 0.22
N ASP A 562 -16.61 -10.85 -0.32
CA ASP A 562 -17.49 -11.52 -1.27
C ASP A 562 -18.81 -12.03 -0.68
N MET A 563 -18.97 -12.02 0.65
CA MET A 563 -20.23 -12.38 1.30
C MET A 563 -21.33 -11.33 1.09
N VAL A 564 -20.96 -10.06 0.86
CA VAL A 564 -21.91 -8.96 0.64
C VAL A 564 -22.17 -8.78 -0.85
N VAL A 565 -23.45 -8.60 -1.21
CA VAL A 565 -23.88 -8.36 -2.59
C VAL A 565 -23.19 -7.11 -3.14
N TRP A 566 -22.69 -7.20 -4.37
CA TRP A 566 -21.93 -6.11 -5.00
C TRP A 566 -22.68 -4.77 -5.04
N GLU A 567 -24.00 -4.80 -5.26
CA GLU A 567 -24.85 -3.59 -5.32
C GLU A 567 -24.84 -2.82 -3.99
N GLN A 568 -24.93 -3.53 -2.87
CA GLN A 568 -24.85 -2.93 -1.54
C GLN A 568 -23.44 -2.39 -1.27
N ARG A 569 -22.40 -3.16 -1.59
CA ARG A 569 -21.00 -2.69 -1.47
C ARG A 569 -20.78 -1.40 -2.27
N ASN A 570 -21.32 -1.32 -3.49
CA ASN A 570 -21.18 -0.15 -4.36
C ASN A 570 -21.92 1.07 -3.80
N ALA A 571 -23.15 0.90 -3.31
CA ALA A 571 -23.91 1.97 -2.68
C ALA A 571 -23.20 2.53 -1.43
N ASP A 572 -22.66 1.66 -0.57
CA ASP A 572 -21.91 2.08 0.62
C ASP A 572 -20.60 2.79 0.27
N CYS A 573 -19.86 2.30 -0.72
CA CYS A 573 -18.66 2.97 -1.21
C CYS A 573 -18.96 4.37 -1.74
N LEU A 574 -20.00 4.51 -2.56
CA LEU A 574 -20.43 5.81 -3.09
C LEU A 574 -20.84 6.77 -1.97
N ARG A 575 -21.57 6.29 -0.96
CA ARG A 575 -21.98 7.11 0.20
C ARG A 575 -20.79 7.59 1.01
N ILE A 576 -19.86 6.69 1.36
CA ILE A 576 -18.67 7.04 2.14
C ILE A 576 -17.80 8.02 1.35
N VAL A 577 -17.57 7.77 0.07
CA VAL A 577 -16.79 8.70 -0.76
C VAL A 577 -17.50 10.05 -0.85
N ALA A 578 -18.80 10.11 -1.16
CA ALA A 578 -19.52 11.38 -1.22
C ALA A 578 -19.43 12.16 0.11
N GLU A 579 -19.55 11.48 1.25
CA GLU A 579 -19.48 12.13 2.57
C GLU A 579 -18.11 12.74 2.89
N TRP A 580 -17.02 12.04 2.53
CA TRP A 580 -15.66 12.45 2.91
C TRP A 580 -14.94 13.25 1.82
N PHE A 581 -15.29 13.04 0.56
CA PHE A 581 -14.64 13.65 -0.61
C PHE A 581 -15.28 15.00 -1.00
N ASP A 582 -16.57 15.21 -0.73
CA ASP A 582 -17.21 16.54 -0.82
C ASP A 582 -17.09 17.36 0.49
N SER A 583 -16.26 16.91 1.44
CA SER A 583 -16.04 17.57 2.72
C SER A 583 -15.11 18.79 2.61
N ASP A 584 -15.29 19.77 3.50
CA ASP A 584 -14.36 20.88 3.73
C ASP A 584 -12.89 20.43 3.91
N LEU A 585 -12.68 19.17 4.30
CA LEU A 585 -11.37 18.53 4.44
C LEU A 585 -10.56 18.49 3.14
N LEU A 586 -11.22 18.39 1.98
CA LEU A 586 -10.54 18.39 0.68
C LEU A 586 -10.03 19.79 0.31
N HIS A 587 -10.67 20.84 0.84
CA HIS A 587 -10.36 22.24 0.58
C HIS A 587 -9.44 22.88 1.64
N LEU A 588 -8.86 22.07 2.54
CA LEU A 588 -7.91 22.56 3.54
C LEU A 588 -6.72 23.27 2.87
N PRO A 589 -6.17 24.33 3.48
CA PRO A 589 -5.02 25.04 2.93
C PRO A 589 -3.78 24.14 2.97
N ILE A 590 -3.16 23.94 1.81
CA ILE A 590 -1.96 23.11 1.61
C ILE A 590 -0.73 24.00 1.42
N SER A 591 -0.93 25.28 1.09
CA SER A 591 0.14 26.27 0.87
C SER A 591 -0.16 27.61 1.55
N ILE A 592 0.89 28.27 2.06
CA ILE A 592 0.82 29.62 2.66
C ILE A 592 0.27 30.64 1.64
N ALA A 593 0.51 30.44 0.34
CA ALA A 593 0.01 31.32 -0.72
C ALA A 593 -1.52 31.28 -0.89
N GLN A 594 -2.19 30.24 -0.38
CA GLN A 594 -3.66 30.15 -0.38
C GLN A 594 -4.30 30.95 0.77
N CYS A 595 -3.52 31.38 1.77
CA CYS A 595 -4.02 32.05 2.98
C CYS A 595 -3.92 33.59 2.97
N THR A 596 -3.44 34.21 1.88
CA THR A 596 -3.34 35.67 1.82
C THR A 596 -4.70 36.29 1.47
N LYS A 597 -5.50 36.62 2.49
CA LYS A 597 -6.57 37.62 2.36
C LYS A 597 -5.92 38.92 1.89
N SER A 598 -6.50 39.52 0.86
CA SER A 598 -6.07 40.76 0.20
C SER A 598 -5.76 41.88 1.21
N THR A 599 -4.49 42.27 1.30
CA THR A 599 -4.10 43.61 1.77
C THR A 599 -2.88 44.07 0.98
N GLU A 600 -3.00 44.09 -0.34
CA GLU A 600 -2.12 44.92 -1.18
C GLU A 600 -2.80 46.26 -1.39
N GLN A 601 -2.82 47.10 -0.36
CA GLN A 601 -2.89 48.55 -0.53
C GLN A 601 -1.51 49.11 -0.24
N SER A 602 -0.84 49.50 -1.33
CA SER A 602 0.11 50.62 -1.41
C SER A 602 0.83 51.01 -0.12
N ASN A 603 2.05 50.51 0.05
CA ASN A 603 3.20 51.31 0.51
C ASN A 603 4.47 50.45 0.48
N VAL A 604 5.05 50.27 -0.70
CA VAL A 604 6.45 49.83 -0.83
C VAL A 604 7.32 51.01 -0.42
N LYS A 605 7.64 51.10 0.87
CA LYS A 605 8.92 51.67 1.29
C LYS A 605 9.89 50.52 1.42
N HIS A 606 10.91 50.55 0.56
CA HIS A 606 12.12 49.75 0.63
C HIS A 606 12.56 49.49 2.08
N VAL A 607 12.67 48.22 2.46
CA VAL A 607 13.49 47.83 3.62
C VAL A 607 14.39 46.68 3.20
N THR A 608 15.60 47.07 2.82
CA THR A 608 16.80 46.25 2.86
C THR A 608 17.35 46.27 4.29
N VAL A 609 16.99 45.31 5.15
CA VAL A 609 17.77 45.01 6.37
C VAL A 609 17.63 43.52 6.70
N TRP A 610 18.77 42.87 6.90
CA TRP A 610 18.94 41.48 7.36
C TRP A 610 18.52 41.34 8.85
N PRO A 611 18.16 40.14 9.35
CA PRO A 611 17.72 39.97 10.73
C PRO A 611 18.90 39.90 11.70
N GLU A 612 18.91 40.78 12.71
CA GLU A 612 19.75 40.65 13.91
C GLU A 612 19.15 39.64 14.90
N LEU A 613 20.03 38.93 15.61
CA LEU A 613 19.73 37.88 16.58
C LEU A 613 18.88 38.37 17.78
N PRO A 614 18.04 37.52 18.38
CA PRO A 614 17.30 37.88 19.59
C PRO A 614 18.18 37.75 20.84
N SER A 615 18.31 38.86 21.58
CA SER A 615 18.85 38.91 22.93
C SER A 615 17.85 38.40 23.96
N ALA A 616 18.35 37.57 24.88
CA ALA A 616 17.63 36.99 26.01
C ALA A 616 17.18 38.02 27.05
N SER A 617 15.92 37.94 27.49
CA SER A 617 15.49 38.12 28.89
C SER A 617 13.96 38.16 29.00
N ALA A 618 13.38 37.18 29.72
CA ALA A 618 12.32 37.36 30.73
C ALA A 618 11.62 36.01 31.01
N MET A 619 12.09 35.31 32.04
CA MET A 619 11.26 34.40 32.83
C MET A 619 10.50 35.24 33.85
N THR A 620 9.18 35.11 33.94
CA THR A 620 8.45 35.04 35.21
C THR A 620 7.08 34.36 35.01
N SER A 621 6.69 33.66 36.06
CA SER A 621 5.68 32.62 36.18
C SER A 621 4.27 33.12 36.58
N SER A 622 3.28 32.23 36.38
CA SER A 622 1.96 32.15 37.06
C SER A 622 0.96 33.27 36.68
N ASN A 623 -0.34 33.05 36.42
CA ASN A 623 -1.28 32.08 36.96
C ASN A 623 -2.62 32.17 36.18
N THR A 624 -3.51 31.19 36.45
CA THR A 624 -5.00 31.26 36.38
C THR A 624 -5.71 31.29 35.02
N CYS A 625 -6.26 30.11 34.72
CA CYS A 625 -7.39 29.83 33.84
C CYS A 625 -8.64 30.64 34.22
N THR A 626 -9.13 31.47 33.30
CA THR A 626 -10.55 31.82 33.20
C THR A 626 -10.97 31.80 31.74
N ARG A 627 -12.04 31.06 31.46
CA ARG A 627 -12.67 30.90 30.15
C ARG A 627 -13.28 32.24 29.73
N GLU A 628 -12.69 32.89 28.74
CA GLU A 628 -13.36 33.89 27.92
C GLU A 628 -13.46 33.37 26.48
N VAL A 629 -14.70 33.29 26.00
CA VAL A 629 -15.05 33.06 24.61
C VAL A 629 -14.60 34.30 23.84
N VAL A 630 -13.45 34.20 23.16
CA VAL A 630 -12.94 35.26 22.28
C VAL A 630 -12.93 34.72 20.86
N ALA A 631 -13.62 35.46 19.98
CA ALA A 631 -13.71 35.23 18.55
C ALA A 631 -12.36 34.84 17.94
N ALA A 632 -12.39 33.81 17.09
CA ALA A 632 -11.25 33.31 16.34
C ALA A 632 -10.59 34.47 15.58
N LYS A 633 -9.39 34.87 16.02
CA LYS A 633 -8.49 35.68 15.19
C LYS A 633 -7.95 34.75 14.12
N ASP A 634 -8.08 35.16 12.86
CA ASP A 634 -7.46 34.53 11.69
C ASP A 634 -5.93 34.50 11.85
N GLU A 635 -5.39 33.49 12.54
CA GLU A 635 -3.97 33.18 12.56
C GLU A 635 -3.60 32.35 11.32
N LYS A 636 -2.48 32.68 10.67
CA LYS A 636 -1.98 31.92 9.51
C LYS A 636 -1.64 30.49 9.96
N PRO A 637 -1.99 29.45 9.17
CA PRO A 637 -1.78 28.06 9.58
C PRO A 637 -0.29 27.78 9.83
N SER A 638 0.01 27.03 10.88
CA SER A 638 1.38 26.66 11.21
C SER A 638 1.97 25.72 10.15
N LEU A 639 3.30 25.66 10.03
CA LEU A 639 3.97 24.72 9.11
C LEU A 639 3.57 23.27 9.40
N LYS A 640 3.34 22.94 10.69
CA LYS A 640 2.90 21.61 11.12
C LYS A 640 1.48 21.32 10.62
N GLU A 641 0.56 22.28 10.73
CA GLU A 641 -0.80 22.17 10.19
C GLU A 641 -0.81 21.99 8.67
N LEU A 642 0.00 22.76 7.93
CA LEU A 642 0.09 22.62 6.47
C LEU A 642 0.56 21.22 6.04
N LYS A 643 1.56 20.67 6.74
CA LYS A 643 2.02 19.29 6.50
C LYS A 643 0.94 18.27 6.85
N GLN A 644 0.18 18.49 7.93
CA GLN A 644 -0.94 17.61 8.29
C GLN A 644 -2.08 17.69 7.28
N ASN A 645 -2.41 18.88 6.75
CA ASN A 645 -3.40 19.08 5.70
C ASN A 645 -2.99 18.39 4.39
N THR A 646 -1.70 18.48 4.04
CA THR A 646 -1.13 17.77 2.89
C THR A 646 -1.38 16.25 3.00
N ILE A 647 -1.10 15.68 4.18
CA ILE A 647 -1.37 14.25 4.44
C ILE A 647 -2.87 13.96 4.35
N THR A 648 -3.74 14.82 4.91
CA THR A 648 -5.20 14.66 4.85
C THR A 648 -5.67 14.51 3.40
N VAL A 649 -5.27 15.41 2.51
CA VAL A 649 -5.67 15.37 1.10
C VAL A 649 -5.10 14.13 0.40
N CYS A 650 -3.86 13.75 0.70
CA CYS A 650 -3.28 12.51 0.15
C CYS A 650 -4.03 11.25 0.62
N LEU A 651 -4.49 11.21 1.87
CA LEU A 651 -5.30 10.10 2.40
C LEU A 651 -6.71 10.07 1.81
N LEU A 652 -7.32 11.22 1.55
CA LEU A 652 -8.59 11.27 0.83
C LEU A 652 -8.42 10.70 -0.59
N LEU A 653 -7.40 11.12 -1.34
CA LEU A 653 -7.09 10.54 -2.66
C LEU A 653 -6.89 9.02 -2.62
N GLU A 654 -6.30 8.50 -1.53
CA GLU A 654 -6.14 7.07 -1.29
C GLU A 654 -7.47 6.37 -0.96
N LEU A 655 -8.36 7.03 -0.20
CA LEU A 655 -9.73 6.56 0.05
C LEU A 655 -10.51 6.40 -1.26
N PHE A 656 -10.44 7.41 -2.14
CA PHE A 656 -11.10 7.37 -3.45
C PHE A 656 -10.54 6.27 -4.35
N SER A 657 -9.22 6.12 -4.39
CA SER A 657 -8.58 5.02 -5.11
C SER A 657 -8.97 3.66 -4.53
N THR A 658 -9.14 3.54 -3.20
CA THR A 658 -9.57 2.30 -2.55
C THR A 658 -11.01 1.95 -2.89
N ALA A 659 -11.92 2.93 -2.90
CA ALA A 659 -13.31 2.73 -3.30
C ALA A 659 -13.43 2.23 -4.75
N SER A 660 -12.58 2.72 -5.66
CA SER A 660 -12.62 2.31 -7.07
C SER A 660 -12.30 0.82 -7.31
N LEU A 661 -11.65 0.13 -6.35
CA LEU A 661 -11.37 -1.31 -6.45
C LEU A 661 -12.63 -2.16 -6.63
N ILE A 662 -13.81 -1.63 -6.26
CA ILE A 662 -15.09 -2.31 -6.43
C ILE A 662 -15.44 -2.63 -7.89
N TYR A 663 -14.82 -1.91 -8.84
CA TYR A 663 -15.05 -2.10 -10.28
C TYR A 663 -14.10 -3.13 -10.91
N LEU A 664 -13.06 -3.59 -10.21
CA LEU A 664 -12.14 -4.62 -10.69
C LEU A 664 -12.84 -5.94 -11.10
N PRO A 665 -13.77 -6.52 -10.31
CA PRO A 665 -14.44 -7.78 -10.67
C PRO A 665 -15.49 -7.62 -11.78
N LYS A 666 -16.04 -6.42 -11.98
CA LYS A 666 -17.02 -6.09 -13.02
C LYS A 666 -16.79 -4.65 -13.51
N PRO A 667 -16.02 -4.44 -14.60
CA PRO A 667 -15.89 -3.14 -15.23
C PRO A 667 -17.18 -2.83 -15.99
N VAL A 668 -18.21 -2.40 -15.27
CA VAL A 668 -19.40 -1.80 -15.86
C VAL A 668 -19.09 -0.32 -16.10
N ASN A 669 -19.64 0.27 -17.17
CA ASN A 669 -19.59 1.72 -17.43
C ASN A 669 -20.34 2.49 -16.32
N ASN A 670 -19.77 2.55 -15.12
CA ASN A 670 -20.37 3.18 -13.96
C ASN A 670 -19.63 4.48 -13.68
N GLU A 671 -20.20 5.57 -14.19
CA GLU A 671 -19.68 6.93 -14.10
C GLU A 671 -19.88 7.55 -12.72
N ASP A 672 -20.70 6.96 -11.85
CA ASP A 672 -21.16 7.60 -10.62
C ASP A 672 -20.04 7.89 -9.61
N LEU A 673 -19.10 6.95 -9.39
CA LEU A 673 -17.94 7.21 -8.52
C LEU A 673 -17.01 8.26 -9.13
N LEU A 674 -16.78 8.18 -10.45
CA LEU A 674 -15.91 9.12 -11.16
C LEU A 674 -16.48 10.53 -11.09
N ARG A 675 -17.80 10.70 -11.20
CA ARG A 675 -18.48 11.99 -11.09
C ARG A 675 -18.26 12.69 -9.75
N ILE A 676 -18.08 11.94 -8.65
CA ILE A 676 -17.84 12.52 -7.32
C ILE A 676 -16.45 13.17 -7.26
N GLY A 677 -15.39 12.43 -7.65
CA GLY A 677 -14.03 12.83 -7.33
C GLY A 677 -13.13 13.22 -8.50
N LEU A 678 -13.53 12.99 -9.76
CA LEU A 678 -12.63 13.12 -10.91
C LEU A 678 -12.14 14.57 -11.09
N VAL A 679 -13.03 15.57 -10.99
CA VAL A 679 -12.68 16.99 -11.12
C VAL A 679 -11.64 17.41 -10.08
N ALA A 680 -11.82 16.98 -8.83
CA ALA A 680 -10.85 17.26 -7.78
C ALA A 680 -9.51 16.54 -8.01
N CYS A 681 -9.53 15.28 -8.43
CA CYS A 681 -8.30 14.54 -8.75
C CYS A 681 -7.53 15.21 -9.89
N THR A 682 -8.22 15.69 -10.92
CA THR A 682 -7.61 16.43 -12.03
C THR A 682 -7.09 17.80 -11.60
N SER A 683 -7.77 18.52 -10.70
CA SER A 683 -7.26 19.80 -10.21
C SER A 683 -6.01 19.63 -9.34
N PHE A 684 -5.98 18.62 -8.47
CA PHE A 684 -4.81 18.35 -7.64
C PHE A 684 -3.62 17.84 -8.45
N ALA A 685 -3.84 17.07 -9.53
CA ALA A 685 -2.77 16.53 -10.35
C ALA A 685 -1.90 17.61 -11.01
N ALA A 686 -2.37 18.85 -11.18
CA ALA A 686 -1.54 19.96 -11.68
C ALA A 686 -0.48 20.42 -10.68
N HIS A 687 -0.65 20.15 -9.38
CA HIS A 687 0.26 20.63 -8.36
C HIS A 687 1.69 20.02 -8.50
N PRO A 688 2.74 20.79 -8.18
CA PRO A 688 4.13 20.31 -8.23
C PRO A 688 4.59 19.56 -6.96
N ASP A 689 3.76 19.58 -5.91
CA ASP A 689 4.07 19.05 -4.58
C ASP A 689 3.69 17.56 -4.43
N LEU A 690 3.76 17.04 -3.19
CA LEU A 690 3.36 15.68 -2.85
C LEU A 690 1.90 15.39 -3.23
N VAL A 691 1.00 16.37 -3.11
CA VAL A 691 -0.42 16.20 -3.44
C VAL A 691 -0.57 15.95 -4.94
N GLY A 692 0.12 16.73 -5.77
CA GLY A 692 0.08 16.51 -7.22
C GLY A 692 0.71 15.18 -7.67
N LYS A 693 1.76 14.70 -6.99
CA LYS A 693 2.28 13.34 -7.24
C LYS A 693 1.26 12.27 -6.85
N THR A 694 0.63 12.42 -5.69
CA THR A 694 -0.38 11.47 -5.17
C THR A 694 -1.63 11.45 -6.05
N ALA A 695 -2.08 12.60 -6.54
CA ALA A 695 -3.23 12.72 -7.43
C ALA A 695 -2.98 12.07 -8.80
N ARG A 696 -1.77 12.22 -9.38
CA ARG A 696 -1.39 11.48 -10.61
C ARG A 696 -1.38 9.97 -10.38
N CYS A 697 -0.85 9.49 -9.25
CA CYS A 697 -0.93 8.07 -8.88
C CYS A 697 -2.39 7.61 -8.69
N CYS A 698 -3.24 8.43 -8.08
CA CYS A 698 -4.67 8.16 -7.94
C CYS A 698 -5.35 8.00 -9.30
N LEU A 699 -5.13 8.92 -10.25
CA LEU A 699 -5.66 8.83 -11.63
C LEU A 699 -5.20 7.54 -12.34
N GLN A 700 -3.94 7.12 -12.15
CA GLN A 700 -3.45 5.85 -12.69
C GLN A 700 -4.18 4.64 -12.08
N GLN A 701 -4.41 4.64 -10.76
CA GLN A 701 -5.17 3.56 -10.11
C GLN A 701 -6.63 3.55 -10.53
N LEU A 702 -7.27 4.71 -10.67
CA LEU A 702 -8.64 4.83 -11.19
C LEU A 702 -8.76 4.27 -12.61
N ALA A 703 -7.79 4.57 -13.48
CA ALA A 703 -7.75 4.02 -14.83
C ALA A 703 -7.71 2.48 -14.79
N ILE A 704 -6.80 1.90 -13.99
CA ILE A 704 -6.65 0.44 -13.85
C ILE A 704 -7.93 -0.20 -13.27
N ASN A 705 -8.46 0.36 -12.17
CA ASN A 705 -9.56 -0.23 -11.42
C ASN A 705 -10.90 -0.16 -12.19
N CYS A 706 -11.10 0.91 -12.98
CA CYS A 706 -12.29 1.07 -13.81
C CYS A 706 -12.17 0.40 -15.19
N GLY A 707 -11.04 -0.26 -15.50
CA GLY A 707 -10.86 -1.01 -16.76
C GLY A 707 -10.40 -0.18 -17.97
N TYR A 708 -9.88 1.03 -17.75
CA TYR A 708 -9.22 1.83 -18.80
C TYR A 708 -7.79 1.36 -19.03
N ALA A 709 -7.26 1.58 -20.24
CA ALA A 709 -5.90 1.17 -20.58
C ALA A 709 -4.83 2.04 -19.90
N ASP A 710 -5.13 3.33 -19.74
CA ASP A 710 -4.23 4.35 -19.24
C ASP A 710 -5.00 5.61 -18.81
N VAL A 711 -4.29 6.60 -18.25
CA VAL A 711 -4.90 7.87 -17.84
C VAL A 711 -5.46 8.66 -19.04
N HIS A 712 -4.84 8.54 -20.22
CA HIS A 712 -5.33 9.19 -21.44
C HIS A 712 -6.72 8.68 -21.83
N SER A 713 -6.94 7.36 -21.79
CA SER A 713 -8.24 6.76 -22.09
C SER A 713 -9.30 7.10 -21.04
N LEU A 714 -8.93 7.13 -19.74
CA LEU A 714 -9.83 7.58 -18.66
C LEU A 714 -10.31 9.02 -18.91
N ILE A 715 -9.39 9.96 -19.15
CA ILE A 715 -9.72 11.38 -19.33
C ILE A 715 -10.47 11.60 -20.64
N THR A 716 -10.10 10.93 -21.73
CA THR A 716 -10.78 11.04 -23.03
C THR A 716 -12.22 10.55 -22.94
N ALA A 717 -12.47 9.41 -22.26
CA ALA A 717 -13.80 8.84 -22.13
C ALA A 717 -14.75 9.68 -21.25
N ASN A 718 -14.21 10.47 -20.31
CA ASN A 718 -14.97 11.31 -19.38
C ASN A 718 -14.81 12.81 -19.69
N ALA A 719 -14.32 13.16 -20.88
CA ALA A 719 -14.01 14.54 -21.24
C ALA A 719 -15.27 15.41 -21.35
N ASP A 720 -16.39 14.84 -21.76
CA ASP A 720 -17.70 15.50 -21.82
C ASP A 720 -18.16 16.00 -20.43
N PHE A 721 -18.05 15.16 -19.40
CA PHE A 721 -18.35 15.51 -18.02
C PHE A 721 -17.42 16.60 -17.49
N LEU A 722 -16.11 16.46 -17.73
CA LEU A 722 -15.11 17.44 -17.31
C LEU A 722 -15.34 18.80 -18.00
N VAL A 723 -15.49 18.80 -19.33
CA VAL A 723 -15.75 20.02 -20.12
C VAL A 723 -17.04 20.69 -19.68
N SER A 724 -18.13 19.93 -19.49
CA SER A 724 -19.40 20.48 -19.01
C SER A 724 -19.25 21.16 -17.64
N THR A 725 -18.55 20.51 -16.70
CA THR A 725 -18.34 21.07 -15.36
C THR A 725 -17.50 22.34 -15.41
N ILE A 726 -16.38 22.32 -16.14
CA ILE A 726 -15.51 23.48 -16.34
C ILE A 726 -16.28 24.63 -16.99
N THR A 727 -17.05 24.34 -18.04
CA THR A 727 -17.89 25.33 -18.73
C THR A 727 -18.89 25.99 -17.78
N LEU A 728 -19.54 25.23 -16.89
CA LEU A 728 -20.44 25.79 -15.89
C LEU A 728 -19.70 26.68 -14.88
N GLN A 729 -18.54 26.25 -14.39
CA GLN A 729 -17.71 27.02 -13.45
C GLN A 729 -17.22 28.34 -14.08
N LEU A 730 -16.71 28.29 -15.32
CA LEU A 730 -16.31 29.49 -16.05
C LEU A 730 -17.51 30.41 -16.31
N HIS A 731 -18.67 29.86 -16.66
CA HIS A 731 -19.88 30.67 -16.86
C HIS A 731 -20.33 31.36 -15.56
N ARG A 732 -20.24 30.67 -14.42
CA ARG A 732 -20.53 31.24 -13.10
C ARG A 732 -19.58 32.41 -12.79
N VAL A 733 -18.28 32.26 -13.07
CA VAL A 733 -17.30 33.35 -12.92
C VAL A 733 -17.65 34.52 -13.83
N ILE A 734 -18.02 34.26 -15.10
CA ILE A 734 -18.42 35.29 -16.06
C ILE A 734 -19.65 36.07 -15.57
N LEU A 735 -20.67 35.39 -15.03
CA LEU A 735 -21.92 36.02 -14.54
C LEU A 735 -21.75 36.80 -13.23
N LEU A 736 -20.88 36.32 -12.34
CA LEU A 736 -20.70 36.89 -11.00
C LEU A 736 -19.50 37.82 -10.89
N SER A 737 -18.71 37.97 -11.97
CA SER A 737 -17.65 38.96 -12.03
C SER A 737 -18.29 40.36 -11.97
N PRO A 738 -17.90 41.22 -11.01
CA PRO A 738 -18.47 42.56 -10.93
C PRO A 738 -18.06 43.39 -12.15
N ASP A 739 -19.03 44.06 -12.79
CA ASP A 739 -18.79 45.03 -13.87
C ASP A 739 -17.96 46.25 -13.39
N ASP A 740 -17.89 46.47 -12.08
CA ASP A 740 -17.12 47.54 -11.46
C ASP A 740 -15.72 47.07 -11.04
N ALA A 741 -14.68 47.68 -11.64
CA ALA A 741 -13.25 47.48 -11.39
C ALA A 741 -12.76 47.69 -9.93
N GLN A 742 -13.67 47.91 -8.97
CA GLN A 742 -13.36 48.21 -7.57
C GLN A 742 -13.82 47.13 -6.58
N ARG A 743 -14.58 46.11 -7.02
CA ARG A 743 -14.94 44.97 -6.16
C ARG A 743 -14.07 43.76 -6.49
N ALA A 744 -13.26 43.34 -5.51
CA ALA A 744 -12.50 42.10 -5.62
C ALA A 744 -13.46 40.91 -5.79
N VAL A 745 -13.09 39.97 -6.66
CA VAL A 745 -13.80 38.70 -6.84
C VAL A 745 -13.91 38.00 -5.47
N PRO A 746 -15.08 37.47 -5.08
CA PRO A 746 -15.24 36.69 -3.86
C PRO A 746 -14.16 35.60 -3.73
N PRO A 747 -13.58 35.40 -2.55
CA PRO A 747 -12.48 34.44 -2.37
C PRO A 747 -12.85 33.02 -2.78
N GLU A 748 -14.12 32.64 -2.60
CA GLU A 748 -14.68 31.34 -3.02
C GLU A 748 -14.61 31.14 -4.54
N LEU A 749 -14.99 32.15 -5.32
CA LEU A 749 -14.92 32.10 -6.79
C LEU A 749 -13.46 32.08 -7.29
N LEU A 750 -12.53 32.66 -6.55
CA LEU A 750 -11.10 32.58 -6.87
C LEU A 750 -10.51 31.20 -6.60
N THR A 751 -10.92 30.55 -5.51
CA THR A 751 -10.53 29.16 -5.24
C THR A 751 -11.10 28.22 -6.29
N GLU A 752 -12.36 28.43 -6.69
CA GLU A 752 -13.02 27.67 -7.75
C GLU A 752 -12.29 27.87 -9.08
N LEU A 753 -12.04 29.12 -9.49
CA LEU A 753 -11.32 29.44 -10.73
C LEU A 753 -9.92 28.84 -10.78
N ARG A 754 -9.18 28.86 -9.66
CA ARG A 754 -7.86 28.22 -9.58
C ARG A 754 -7.97 26.71 -9.78
N SER A 755 -8.93 26.06 -9.14
CA SER A 755 -9.21 24.63 -9.32
C SER A 755 -9.59 24.31 -10.77
N THR A 756 -10.41 25.16 -11.40
CA THR A 756 -10.80 25.05 -12.80
C THR A 756 -9.60 25.15 -13.73
N CYS A 757 -8.70 26.12 -13.53
CA CYS A 757 -7.48 26.26 -14.33
C CYS A 757 -6.51 25.07 -14.17
N HIS A 758 -6.34 24.56 -12.95
CA HIS A 758 -5.56 23.34 -12.73
C HIS A 758 -6.20 22.09 -13.37
N THR A 759 -7.54 22.00 -13.35
CA THR A 759 -8.27 20.94 -14.05
C THR A 759 -8.07 21.03 -15.56
N LEU A 760 -8.04 22.25 -16.12
CA LEU A 760 -7.72 22.48 -17.53
C LEU A 760 -6.29 22.05 -17.87
N GLU A 761 -5.31 22.35 -17.03
CA GLU A 761 -3.93 21.91 -17.23
C GLU A 761 -3.83 20.39 -17.40
N THR A 762 -4.48 19.63 -16.52
CA THR A 762 -4.44 18.16 -16.56
C THR A 762 -5.33 17.58 -17.66
N LEU A 763 -6.49 18.18 -17.91
CA LEU A 763 -7.32 17.82 -19.07
C LEU A 763 -6.51 17.93 -20.36
N PHE A 764 -5.80 19.05 -20.56
CA PHE A 764 -4.97 19.26 -21.75
C PHE A 764 -3.74 18.34 -21.79
N GLU A 765 -3.11 18.05 -20.65
CA GLU A 765 -1.96 17.14 -20.56
C GLU A 765 -2.31 15.72 -21.05
N TYR A 766 -3.52 15.23 -20.70
CA TYR A 766 -3.95 13.87 -21.03
C TYR A 766 -4.90 13.77 -22.23
N ALA A 767 -5.35 14.89 -22.81
CA ALA A 767 -6.29 14.90 -23.92
C ALA A 767 -5.72 14.24 -25.19
N THR A 768 -6.56 13.45 -25.85
CA THR A 768 -6.32 12.92 -27.19
C THR A 768 -7.02 13.79 -28.25
N MET A 769 -6.67 13.58 -29.52
CA MET A 769 -7.28 14.29 -30.65
C MET A 769 -8.81 14.14 -30.70
N ASP A 770 -9.35 13.06 -30.15
CA ASP A 770 -10.79 12.76 -30.17
C ASP A 770 -11.63 13.78 -29.39
N VAL A 771 -11.02 14.47 -28.42
CA VAL A 771 -11.70 15.48 -27.58
C VAL A 771 -11.75 16.87 -28.25
N LEU A 772 -11.01 17.07 -29.35
CA LEU A 772 -10.88 18.38 -30.02
C LEU A 772 -12.23 19.09 -30.31
N PRO A 773 -13.31 18.41 -30.76
CA PRO A 773 -14.61 19.04 -30.96
C PRO A 773 -15.21 19.66 -29.70
N LEU A 774 -14.96 19.06 -28.52
CA LEU A 774 -15.41 19.55 -27.22
C LEU A 774 -14.53 20.71 -26.72
N LEU A 775 -13.23 20.67 -27.04
CA LEU A 775 -12.29 21.70 -26.59
C LEU A 775 -12.49 23.04 -27.30
N ARG A 776 -12.87 23.06 -28.58
CA ARG A 776 -13.05 24.31 -29.34
C ARG A 776 -14.03 25.31 -28.67
N PRO A 777 -15.28 24.94 -28.34
CA PRO A 777 -16.18 25.88 -27.64
C PRO A 777 -15.67 26.23 -26.24
N LEU A 778 -15.04 25.28 -25.53
CA LEU A 778 -14.46 25.52 -24.22
C LEU A 778 -13.31 26.55 -24.27
N VAL A 779 -12.41 26.47 -25.25
CA VAL A 779 -11.31 27.44 -25.43
C VAL A 779 -11.85 28.84 -25.64
N LYS A 780 -12.88 29.02 -26.47
CA LYS A 780 -13.50 30.34 -26.65
C LYS A 780 -14.04 30.90 -25.33
N GLN A 781 -14.63 30.05 -24.50
CA GLN A 781 -15.13 30.44 -23.19
C GLN A 781 -14.00 30.76 -22.21
N ILE A 782 -12.91 29.98 -22.21
CA ILE A 782 -11.69 30.26 -21.45
C ILE A 782 -11.12 31.63 -21.84
N LEU A 783 -10.99 31.91 -23.14
CA LEU A 783 -10.48 33.18 -23.64
C LEU A 783 -11.42 34.35 -23.28
N THR A 784 -12.73 34.14 -23.34
CA THR A 784 -13.70 35.16 -22.89
C THR A 784 -13.55 35.45 -21.40
N CYS A 785 -13.38 34.41 -20.57
CA CYS A 785 -13.17 34.57 -19.14
C CYS A 785 -11.82 35.24 -18.81
N LEU A 786 -10.78 34.93 -19.58
CA LEU A 786 -9.47 35.59 -19.50
C LEU A 786 -9.59 37.08 -19.84
N ASP A 787 -10.32 37.42 -20.91
CA ASP A 787 -10.52 38.80 -21.34
C ASP A 787 -11.26 39.63 -20.26
N LEU A 788 -12.17 39.01 -19.49
CA LEU A 788 -12.89 39.65 -18.37
C LEU A 788 -12.05 39.76 -17.08
N THR A 789 -11.10 38.86 -16.85
CA THR A 789 -10.31 38.78 -15.59
C THR A 789 -8.87 39.28 -15.75
N TYR A 790 -8.61 40.01 -16.83
CA TYR A 790 -7.30 40.36 -17.35
C TYR A 790 -6.37 41.05 -16.35
N GLU A 791 -6.90 41.95 -15.51
CA GLU A 791 -6.10 42.79 -14.60
C GLU A 791 -5.67 42.08 -13.30
N HIS A 792 -6.38 41.02 -12.89
CA HIS A 792 -6.22 40.44 -11.56
C HIS A 792 -5.83 38.97 -11.56
N HIS A 793 -6.28 38.16 -12.54
CA HIS A 793 -6.18 36.70 -12.47
C HIS A 793 -5.73 36.01 -13.77
N ALA A 794 -5.24 36.77 -14.75
CA ALA A 794 -4.73 36.22 -16.00
C ALA A 794 -3.57 35.21 -15.81
N ASP A 795 -2.88 35.24 -14.67
CA ASP A 795 -1.75 34.36 -14.38
C ASP A 795 -2.19 32.92 -14.12
N LEU A 796 -3.46 32.69 -13.76
CA LEU A 796 -4.02 31.36 -13.55
C LEU A 796 -4.25 30.61 -14.87
N PHE A 797 -4.61 31.31 -15.95
CA PHE A 797 -4.93 30.68 -17.24
C PHE A 797 -3.71 30.34 -18.07
N LEU A 798 -2.64 31.13 -17.95
CA LEU A 798 -1.46 31.01 -18.82
C LEU A 798 -0.76 29.65 -18.76
N PRO A 799 -0.60 28.98 -17.59
CA PRO A 799 -0.06 27.62 -17.55
C PRO A 799 -0.95 26.60 -18.28
N ALA A 800 -2.28 26.67 -18.10
CA ALA A 800 -3.24 25.85 -18.84
C ALA A 800 -3.16 26.08 -20.35
N LEU A 801 -3.11 27.34 -20.79
CA LEU A 801 -2.97 27.69 -22.21
C LEU A 801 -1.63 27.22 -22.79
N LYS A 802 -0.54 27.29 -22.03
CA LYS A 802 0.75 26.71 -22.43
C LYS A 802 0.63 25.20 -22.62
N CYS A 803 -0.02 24.51 -21.68
CA CYS A 803 -0.26 23.07 -21.77
C CYS A 803 -1.05 22.74 -23.04
N LEU A 804 -2.16 23.43 -23.30
CA LEU A 804 -2.97 23.28 -24.52
C LEU A 804 -2.14 23.42 -25.80
N VAL A 805 -1.31 24.46 -25.89
CA VAL A 805 -0.46 24.69 -27.07
C VAL A 805 0.60 23.60 -27.24
N SER A 806 1.15 23.07 -26.13
CA SER A 806 2.08 21.94 -26.17
C SER A 806 1.40 20.63 -26.60
N THR A 807 0.16 20.40 -26.17
CA THR A 807 -0.66 19.26 -26.61
C THR A 807 -0.99 19.35 -28.10
N CYS A 808 -1.34 20.55 -28.57
CA CYS A 808 -1.55 20.80 -30.01
C CYS A 808 -0.29 20.51 -30.84
N ARG A 809 0.91 20.80 -30.30
CA ARG A 809 2.17 20.42 -30.96
C ARG A 809 2.31 18.91 -31.08
N TRP A 810 2.08 18.21 -29.98
CA TRP A 810 2.20 16.75 -29.96
C TRP A 810 1.22 16.09 -30.94
N TRP A 811 0.00 16.62 -31.05
CA TRP A 811 -0.97 16.21 -32.08
C TRP A 811 -0.45 16.49 -33.49
N ASN A 812 0.08 17.68 -33.74
CA ASN A 812 0.61 18.06 -35.05
C ASN A 812 1.79 17.16 -35.48
N GLU A 813 2.76 16.91 -34.60
CA GLU A 813 3.91 16.04 -34.87
C GLU A 813 3.50 14.59 -35.21
N LYS A 814 2.45 14.07 -34.56
CA LYS A 814 1.90 12.73 -34.86
C LYS A 814 1.17 12.71 -36.19
N HIS A 815 0.42 13.75 -36.53
CA HIS A 815 -0.33 13.83 -37.78
C HIS A 815 0.61 13.86 -39.00
N TYR A 816 1.71 14.62 -38.92
CA TYR A 816 2.75 14.67 -39.96
C TYR A 816 3.53 13.35 -40.10
N LYS A 817 3.76 12.60 -39.02
CA LYS A 817 4.41 11.28 -39.07
C LYS A 817 3.50 10.16 -39.59
N ALA A 818 2.18 10.32 -39.49
CA ALA A 818 1.19 9.34 -39.95
C ALA A 818 0.79 9.52 -41.43
N SER A 819 1.04 10.67 -42.04
CA SER A 819 0.74 10.93 -43.46
C SER A 819 1.99 11.10 -44.33
N PRO A 820 2.53 10.02 -44.92
CA PRO A 820 3.40 10.11 -46.07
C PRO A 820 2.64 9.66 -47.33
N LEU A 821 1.62 10.39 -47.76
CA LEU A 821 1.07 10.21 -49.11
C LEU A 821 0.76 11.56 -49.77
N TYR A 822 1.67 11.88 -50.69
CA TYR A 822 1.51 12.70 -51.86
C TYR A 822 0.08 12.58 -52.43
N PHE A 823 -0.70 13.65 -52.40
CA PHE A 823 -1.93 13.76 -53.19
C PHE A 823 -1.59 14.31 -54.57
N ASP A 824 -1.20 13.42 -55.49
CA ASP A 824 -1.51 13.62 -56.91
C ASP A 824 -2.86 12.92 -57.15
N CYS A 825 -3.93 13.72 -57.31
CA CYS A 825 -5.22 13.21 -57.74
C CYS A 825 -5.38 13.53 -59.24
N PRO A 826 -5.49 12.54 -60.15
CA PRO A 826 -6.00 12.78 -61.49
C PRO A 826 -7.54 12.85 -61.47
N PRO A 827 -8.17 13.55 -62.43
CA PRO A 827 -9.58 13.93 -62.33
C PRO A 827 -10.54 12.87 -62.92
N LEU A 828 -11.82 12.98 -62.52
CA LEU A 828 -13.04 12.32 -63.05
C LEU A 828 -13.32 10.92 -62.45
N ALA A 829 -14.55 10.51 -62.10
CA ALA A 829 -15.87 10.90 -62.58
C ALA A 829 -16.98 10.65 -61.54
N LEU A 830 -18.12 11.31 -61.77
CA LEU A 830 -19.44 11.05 -61.18
C LEU A 830 -19.87 9.57 -61.38
N ASP A 831 -20.42 8.94 -60.34
CA ASP A 831 -21.68 8.22 -60.47
C ASP A 831 -22.31 7.85 -59.11
N GLU A 832 -23.63 7.97 -59.08
CA GLU A 832 -24.55 7.69 -57.98
C GLU A 832 -24.65 6.19 -57.65
N ALA A 833 -24.77 5.84 -56.36
CA ALA A 833 -25.67 4.77 -55.87
C ALA A 833 -25.55 4.58 -54.34
N GLN A 834 -26.63 4.89 -53.61
CA GLN A 834 -26.89 4.38 -52.26
C GLN A 834 -27.41 2.93 -52.31
N PRO A 835 -27.28 2.15 -51.22
CA PRO A 835 -28.28 1.15 -50.85
C PRO A 835 -28.86 1.37 -49.43
N PRO A 836 -29.99 0.70 -49.10
CA PRO A 836 -31.06 1.30 -48.30
C PRO A 836 -31.03 0.94 -46.81
N ILE A 837 -31.50 1.86 -45.97
CA ILE A 837 -31.82 1.63 -44.56
C ILE A 837 -33.34 1.33 -44.47
N SER A 838 -33.68 0.22 -43.82
CA SER A 838 -35.05 -0.11 -43.43
C SER A 838 -35.27 0.37 -42.00
N GLU A 839 -36.24 1.26 -41.79
CA GLU A 839 -36.71 1.69 -40.46
C GLU A 839 -37.55 0.61 -39.76
N PRO A 840 -37.75 0.74 -38.44
CA PRO A 840 -39.13 0.95 -37.99
C PRO A 840 -39.32 2.06 -36.92
N VAL A 841 -40.15 3.05 -37.28
CA VAL A 841 -41.39 3.55 -36.62
C VAL A 841 -41.37 4.21 -35.20
N ASP A 842 -41.61 5.53 -35.23
CA ASP A 842 -42.59 6.39 -34.50
C ASP A 842 -42.75 6.40 -32.96
N VAL A 843 -41.72 6.82 -32.22
CA VAL A 843 -41.95 7.52 -30.91
C VAL A 843 -41.03 8.75 -30.72
N MET A 844 -39.94 8.87 -31.49
CA MET A 844 -38.91 9.89 -31.29
C MET A 844 -39.21 11.25 -31.96
N SER A 845 -40.10 11.28 -32.97
CA SER A 845 -40.49 12.49 -33.70
C SER A 845 -41.22 13.51 -32.80
N ASP A 846 -42.11 13.03 -31.93
CA ASP A 846 -42.92 13.91 -31.09
C ASP A 846 -42.10 14.62 -30.03
N ILE A 847 -41.13 13.95 -29.42
CA ILE A 847 -40.21 14.54 -28.43
C ILE A 847 -39.29 15.57 -29.10
N PHE A 848 -38.80 15.30 -30.31
CA PHE A 848 -37.95 16.23 -31.04
C PHE A 848 -38.73 17.49 -31.43
N SER A 849 -39.98 17.33 -31.88
CA SER A 849 -40.86 18.45 -32.21
C SER A 849 -41.24 19.29 -30.98
N LEU A 850 -41.46 18.64 -29.83
CA LEU A 850 -41.78 19.31 -28.56
C LEU A 850 -40.58 20.07 -28.00
N THR A 851 -39.39 19.47 -28.06
CA THR A 851 -38.12 20.10 -27.65
C THR A 851 -37.81 21.31 -28.53
N LEU A 852 -37.97 21.18 -29.85
CA LEU A 852 -37.78 22.29 -30.78
C LEU A 852 -38.79 23.42 -30.55
N ARG A 853 -40.04 23.08 -30.19
CA ARG A 853 -41.07 24.07 -29.85
C ARG A 853 -40.77 24.80 -28.54
N ASN A 854 -40.32 24.08 -27.51
CA ASN A 854 -39.97 24.66 -26.21
C ASN A 854 -38.72 25.54 -26.29
N THR A 855 -37.70 25.12 -27.05
CA THR A 855 -36.50 25.94 -27.29
C THR A 855 -36.84 27.21 -28.07
N ARG A 856 -37.70 27.14 -29.09
CA ARG A 856 -38.16 28.35 -29.81
C ARG A 856 -38.96 29.28 -28.90
N ALA A 857 -39.82 28.76 -28.04
CA ALA A 857 -40.55 29.57 -27.06
C ALA A 857 -39.61 30.25 -26.05
N LEU A 858 -38.57 29.53 -25.59
CA LEU A 858 -37.55 30.06 -24.68
C LEU A 858 -36.68 31.14 -25.35
N ILE A 859 -36.33 30.95 -26.63
CA ILE A 859 -35.59 31.93 -27.43
C ILE A 859 -36.44 33.20 -27.64
N GLU A 860 -37.75 33.04 -27.87
CA GLU A 860 -38.66 34.16 -28.03
C GLU A 860 -38.87 34.94 -26.72
N GLU A 861 -38.93 34.23 -25.60
CA GLU A 861 -39.07 34.83 -24.26
C GLU A 861 -37.78 35.55 -23.83
N THR A 862 -36.60 34.95 -24.08
CA THR A 862 -35.31 35.61 -23.84
C THR A 862 -35.13 36.85 -24.73
N ARG A 863 -35.60 36.83 -25.99
CA ARG A 863 -35.61 38.03 -26.85
C ARG A 863 -36.55 39.12 -26.34
N ARG A 864 -37.73 38.76 -25.80
CA ARG A 864 -38.64 39.71 -25.14
C ARG A 864 -38.00 40.38 -23.92
N ILE A 865 -37.30 39.60 -23.10
CA ILE A 865 -36.63 40.11 -21.89
C ILE A 865 -35.47 41.04 -22.25
N HIS A 866 -34.77 40.79 -23.37
CA HIS A 866 -33.59 41.55 -23.78
C HIS A 866 -33.84 42.67 -24.81
N ASN A 867 -35.09 42.98 -25.20
CA ASN A 867 -35.45 44.07 -26.13
C ASN A 867 -34.59 44.14 -27.41
N ILE A 868 -34.27 42.99 -28.01
CA ILE A 868 -33.51 42.92 -29.25
C ILE A 868 -34.48 43.10 -30.42
N CYS A 869 -34.37 44.22 -31.16
CA CYS A 869 -35.21 44.53 -32.32
C CYS A 869 -34.64 43.86 -33.59
N GLU A 870 -35.48 43.19 -34.39
CA GLU A 870 -35.09 42.60 -35.68
C GLU A 870 -34.85 43.67 -36.77
N PRO A 871 -33.93 43.43 -37.73
CA PRO A 871 -33.82 44.24 -38.94
C PRO A 871 -35.00 43.94 -39.86
N SER A 872 -35.82 44.95 -40.12
CA SER A 872 -36.94 44.89 -41.06
C SER A 872 -36.45 44.72 -42.49
N VAL A 873 -36.87 43.66 -43.18
CA VAL A 873 -36.95 43.63 -44.64
C VAL A 873 -38.42 43.72 -45.03
N SER A 874 -38.76 44.70 -45.87
CA SER A 874 -40.01 44.71 -46.64
C SER A 874 -39.69 44.74 -48.15
N PRO A 875 -40.59 44.19 -48.99
CA PRO A 875 -40.28 43.69 -50.32
C PRO A 875 -40.50 44.72 -51.45
N ASP A 876 -39.85 44.42 -52.58
CA ASP A 876 -40.14 44.79 -53.97
C ASP A 876 -40.33 46.26 -54.41
N GLY A 877 -39.47 46.64 -55.36
CA GLY A 877 -39.85 47.34 -56.60
C GLY A 877 -40.06 48.86 -56.53
N ASP A 878 -39.09 49.64 -57.03
CA ASP A 878 -39.29 50.31 -58.32
C ASP A 878 -38.07 51.07 -58.89
N ARG A 879 -38.11 51.10 -60.22
CA ARG A 879 -37.26 51.71 -61.26
C ARG A 879 -36.69 53.13 -61.06
N SER A 880 -35.56 53.32 -61.75
CA SER A 880 -35.04 54.54 -62.41
C SER A 880 -34.41 55.59 -61.47
N THR A 881 -33.20 56.09 -61.71
CA THR A 881 -32.66 56.63 -62.97
C THR A 881 -31.15 56.43 -63.10
N LEU A 882 -30.74 56.04 -64.31
CA LEU A 882 -29.40 56.23 -64.87
C LEU A 882 -29.15 57.73 -65.13
N ALA A 883 -27.96 58.20 -64.79
CA ALA A 883 -27.25 59.19 -65.59
C ALA A 883 -25.77 58.78 -65.61
N SER A 884 -25.27 58.66 -66.83
CA SER A 884 -24.03 58.04 -67.25
C SER A 884 -22.91 59.07 -67.44
N ASP A 885 -21.77 58.53 -67.87
CA ASP A 885 -20.63 59.15 -68.57
C ASP A 885 -19.48 59.65 -67.66
N ASP A 886 -18.21 59.35 -67.90
CA ASP A 886 -17.60 58.40 -68.82
C ASP A 886 -16.10 58.26 -68.47
N THR A 887 -15.59 57.05 -68.65
CA THR A 887 -14.24 56.65 -69.12
C THR A 887 -12.98 57.43 -68.70
N SER A 888 -12.08 56.73 -67.97
CA SER A 888 -10.68 56.40 -68.36
C SER A 888 -9.82 56.20 -67.10
N SER A 889 -9.62 54.98 -66.62
CA SER A 889 -8.44 54.21 -67.04
C SER A 889 -8.59 52.73 -66.65
N LEU A 890 -9.23 51.98 -67.56
CA LEU A 890 -9.08 50.54 -67.70
C LEU A 890 -7.76 50.23 -68.41
N THR A 891 -6.70 50.07 -67.64
CA THR A 891 -5.64 49.08 -67.90
C THR A 891 -5.84 47.99 -66.87
N LYS A 892 -6.82 47.08 -67.09
CA LYS A 892 -6.54 45.69 -67.53
C LYS A 892 -5.48 45.06 -66.60
N LEU A 893 -5.81 44.55 -65.41
CA LEU A 893 -6.77 43.46 -65.15
C LEU A 893 -6.63 42.28 -66.12
N LYS A 894 -5.39 41.91 -66.41
CA LYS A 894 -4.97 40.59 -66.91
C LYS A 894 -3.61 40.27 -66.31
N GLU A 895 -3.57 40.05 -65.00
CA GLU A 895 -2.54 39.31 -64.27
C GLU A 895 -3.02 39.25 -62.80
N LYS A 896 -3.03 38.05 -62.22
CA LYS A 896 -3.62 37.69 -60.91
C LYS A 896 -5.12 37.35 -60.91
N GLN A 897 -5.49 36.40 -61.75
CA GLN A 897 -6.40 35.32 -61.34
C GLN A 897 -5.53 34.07 -61.18
N GLU A 898 -4.82 33.98 -60.07
CA GLU A 898 -4.57 32.69 -59.43
C GLU A 898 -5.64 32.63 -58.33
N GLU A 899 -6.50 31.63 -58.41
CA GLU A 899 -7.45 31.32 -57.34
C GLU A 899 -6.62 30.99 -56.09
N ASP A 900 -6.58 31.91 -55.12
CA ASP A 900 -6.14 31.61 -53.76
C ASP A 900 -7.12 30.58 -53.17
N CYS A 901 -6.85 29.29 -53.39
CA CYS A 901 -7.36 28.25 -52.52
C CYS A 901 -6.78 28.50 -51.14
N ALA A 902 -7.47 29.28 -50.30
CA ALA A 902 -7.10 29.48 -48.91
C ALA A 902 -6.89 28.11 -48.26
N ARG A 903 -5.64 27.82 -47.89
CA ARG A 903 -5.26 26.55 -47.26
C ARG A 903 -6.06 26.43 -45.95
N VAL A 904 -6.86 25.38 -45.82
CA VAL A 904 -7.64 25.12 -44.61
C VAL A 904 -6.74 24.42 -43.60
N PHE A 905 -6.49 25.06 -42.47
CA PHE A 905 -5.66 24.50 -41.42
C PHE A 905 -6.48 23.61 -40.46
N PRO A 906 -5.86 22.58 -39.88
CA PRO A 906 -6.48 21.80 -38.82
C PRO A 906 -6.95 22.68 -37.64
N ASP A 907 -8.08 22.29 -37.05
CA ASP A 907 -8.75 23.02 -35.98
C ASP A 907 -7.85 23.33 -34.76
N HIS A 908 -6.93 22.43 -34.42
CA HIS A 908 -5.99 22.60 -33.31
C HIS A 908 -4.97 23.72 -33.58
N LEU A 909 -4.63 24.03 -34.84
CA LEU A 909 -3.74 25.14 -35.17
C LEU A 909 -4.45 26.50 -35.09
N HIS A 910 -5.75 26.56 -35.42
CA HIS A 910 -6.56 27.75 -35.18
C HIS A 910 -6.74 28.06 -33.70
N ILE A 911 -6.84 27.03 -32.85
CA ILE A 911 -6.81 27.21 -31.38
C ILE A 911 -5.49 27.86 -30.95
N VAL A 912 -4.35 27.39 -31.47
CA VAL A 912 -3.04 27.99 -31.18
C VAL A 912 -2.98 29.45 -31.62
N GLU A 913 -3.49 29.77 -32.81
CA GLU A 913 -3.57 31.14 -33.31
C GLU A 913 -4.39 32.05 -32.37
N GLU A 914 -5.61 31.65 -31.99
CA GLU A 914 -6.50 32.42 -31.10
C GLU A 914 -5.83 32.68 -29.73
N VAL A 915 -5.21 31.66 -29.15
CA VAL A 915 -4.48 31.76 -27.86
C VAL A 915 -3.30 32.71 -27.98
N MET A 916 -2.48 32.57 -29.03
CA MET A 916 -1.31 33.44 -29.26
C MET A 916 -1.72 34.91 -29.41
N LEU A 917 -2.81 35.20 -30.14
CA LEU A 917 -3.31 36.57 -30.32
C LEU A 917 -3.63 37.24 -28.97
N ARG A 918 -4.21 36.52 -28.00
CA ARG A 918 -4.44 37.05 -26.64
C ARG A 918 -3.15 37.21 -25.84
N CYS A 919 -2.23 36.25 -25.93
CA CYS A 919 -0.94 36.36 -25.25
C CYS A 919 -0.08 37.52 -25.75
N VAL A 920 -0.20 37.93 -27.01
CA VAL A 920 0.50 39.13 -27.53
C VAL A 920 0.08 40.39 -26.79
N HIS A 921 -1.20 40.53 -26.44
CA HIS A 921 -1.69 41.67 -25.66
C HIS A 921 -1.15 41.66 -24.22
N LEU A 922 -0.99 40.46 -23.63
CA LEU A 922 -0.49 40.28 -22.26
C LEU A 922 0.97 40.72 -22.06
N LEU A 923 1.74 40.85 -23.16
CA LEU A 923 3.10 41.39 -23.10
C LEU A 923 3.14 42.84 -22.58
N ALA A 924 2.06 43.61 -22.75
CA ALA A 924 1.97 45.00 -22.30
C ALA A 924 1.53 45.15 -20.83
N GLN A 925 1.18 44.06 -20.14
CA GLN A 925 0.66 44.11 -18.76
C GLN A 925 1.67 44.62 -17.74
N ALA A 926 1.19 45.24 -16.66
CA ALA A 926 2.03 45.85 -15.63
C ALA A 926 2.82 44.80 -14.82
N GLN A 927 2.22 43.66 -14.51
CA GLN A 927 2.84 42.61 -13.69
C GLN A 927 3.91 41.83 -14.46
N PRO A 928 5.16 41.72 -13.96
CA PRO A 928 6.23 41.01 -14.66
C PRO A 928 5.97 39.51 -14.82
N LYS A 929 5.28 38.88 -13.86
CA LYS A 929 4.89 37.45 -13.91
C LYS A 929 4.03 37.14 -15.15
N LEU A 930 3.01 37.95 -15.42
CA LEU A 930 2.13 37.81 -16.59
C LEU A 930 2.89 37.93 -17.91
N ARG A 931 3.82 38.88 -17.98
CA ARG A 931 4.69 39.06 -19.16
C ARG A 931 5.55 37.83 -19.42
N MET A 932 6.13 37.25 -18.37
CA MET A 932 6.96 36.06 -18.51
C MET A 932 6.15 34.83 -18.93
N LEU A 933 4.98 34.61 -18.29
CA LEU A 933 4.10 33.49 -18.61
C LEU A 933 3.50 33.60 -20.02
N SER A 934 3.13 34.80 -20.47
CA SER A 934 2.65 35.02 -21.84
C SER A 934 3.74 34.79 -22.87
N MET A 935 4.99 35.21 -22.60
CA MET A 935 6.14 34.84 -23.43
C MET A 935 6.36 33.33 -23.49
N ASP A 936 6.13 32.60 -22.41
CA ASP A 936 6.20 31.13 -22.40
C ASP A 936 5.16 30.49 -23.33
N VAL A 937 3.91 30.97 -23.31
CA VAL A 937 2.87 30.50 -24.24
C VAL A 937 3.24 30.84 -25.68
N LEU A 938 3.72 32.06 -25.94
CA LEU A 938 4.13 32.48 -27.28
C LEU A 938 5.31 31.67 -27.82
N MET A 939 6.33 31.42 -27.00
CA MET A 939 7.45 30.55 -27.39
C MET A 939 6.93 29.16 -27.80
N GLU A 940 6.00 28.60 -27.02
CA GLU A 940 5.40 27.31 -27.34
C GLU A 940 4.62 27.37 -28.66
N GLY A 941 3.80 28.40 -28.86
CA GLY A 941 2.99 28.57 -30.06
C GLY A 941 3.81 28.78 -31.33
N TYR A 942 4.87 29.59 -31.27
CA TYR A 942 5.76 29.81 -32.41
C TYR A 942 6.48 28.54 -32.85
N ILE A 943 6.90 27.68 -31.91
CA ILE A 943 7.50 26.39 -32.24
C ILE A 943 6.43 25.43 -32.82
N THR A 944 5.20 25.47 -32.31
CA THR A 944 4.09 24.63 -32.81
C THR A 944 3.71 24.97 -34.25
N LEU A 945 3.77 26.25 -34.62
CA LEU A 945 3.46 26.76 -35.97
C LEU A 945 4.69 26.85 -36.88
N ALA A 946 5.84 26.27 -36.50
CA ALA A 946 7.10 26.43 -37.24
C ALA A 946 7.00 26.02 -38.71
N ASP A 947 6.25 24.95 -39.00
CA ASP A 947 6.08 24.40 -40.36
C ASP A 947 4.98 25.12 -41.16
N GLU A 948 4.16 25.97 -40.52
CA GLU A 948 2.99 26.64 -41.12
C GLU A 948 3.22 28.15 -41.25
N THR A 949 4.02 28.54 -42.25
CA THR A 949 4.47 29.92 -42.46
C THR A 949 3.32 30.93 -42.64
N GLU A 950 2.21 30.53 -43.27
CA GLU A 950 1.03 31.37 -43.50
C GLU A 950 0.35 31.83 -42.21
N LEU A 951 0.30 30.99 -41.17
CA LEU A 951 -0.20 31.35 -39.84
C LEU A 951 0.88 32.02 -38.99
N LEU A 952 2.12 31.51 -39.09
CA LEU A 952 3.24 31.94 -38.27
C LEU A 952 3.62 33.42 -38.50
N LEU A 953 3.90 33.80 -39.75
CA LEU A 953 4.50 35.10 -40.06
C LEU A 953 3.60 36.31 -39.67
N PRO A 954 2.27 36.28 -39.87
CA PRO A 954 1.37 37.32 -39.36
C PRO A 954 1.42 37.46 -37.83
N LEU A 955 1.49 36.35 -37.09
CA LEU A 955 1.60 36.36 -35.62
C LEU A 955 2.95 36.92 -35.16
N VAL A 956 4.04 36.61 -35.86
CA VAL A 956 5.36 37.21 -35.60
C VAL A 956 5.31 38.72 -35.81
N HIS A 957 4.66 39.19 -36.89
CA HIS A 957 4.50 40.61 -37.15
C HIS A 957 3.68 41.32 -36.06
N LYS A 958 2.55 40.75 -35.65
CA LYS A 958 1.68 41.31 -34.59
C LYS A 958 2.40 41.42 -33.24
N ALA A 959 3.21 40.43 -32.87
CA ALA A 959 3.92 40.44 -31.59
C ALA A 959 5.15 41.36 -31.55
N TRP A 960 5.70 41.74 -32.71
CA TRP A 960 6.99 42.42 -32.81
C TRP A 960 7.09 43.67 -31.95
N ALA A 961 6.17 44.62 -32.11
CA ALA A 961 6.20 45.89 -31.39
C ALA A 961 6.13 45.69 -29.86
N SER A 962 5.22 44.83 -29.41
CA SER A 962 5.05 44.50 -27.99
C SER A 962 6.29 43.81 -27.41
N LEU A 963 6.92 42.90 -28.16
CA LEU A 963 8.18 42.26 -27.76
C LEU A 963 9.32 43.29 -27.66
N MET A 964 9.45 44.21 -28.61
CA MET A 964 10.50 45.23 -28.60
C MET A 964 10.43 46.13 -27.38
N ALA A 965 9.21 46.45 -26.92
CA ALA A 965 9.03 47.21 -25.69
C ALA A 965 9.59 46.50 -24.44
N ARG A 966 9.73 45.16 -24.46
CA ARG A 966 10.23 44.37 -23.31
C ARG A 966 11.75 44.35 -23.18
N PHE A 967 12.50 44.73 -24.22
CA PHE A 967 13.94 44.95 -24.11
C PHE A 967 14.30 46.20 -23.29
N ARG A 968 13.30 47.05 -23.00
CA ARG A 968 13.44 48.26 -22.17
C ARG A 968 12.67 48.13 -20.84
N ASP A 969 12.37 46.90 -20.41
CA ASP A 969 11.61 46.63 -19.19
C ASP A 969 12.42 46.95 -17.92
N GLN A 970 11.74 47.34 -16.84
CA GLN A 970 12.37 47.65 -15.55
C GLN A 970 12.92 46.38 -14.87
N HIS A 971 12.33 45.21 -15.16
CA HIS A 971 12.74 43.95 -14.54
C HIS A 971 13.65 43.13 -15.46
N ALA A 972 14.90 42.92 -15.03
CA ALA A 972 15.90 42.17 -15.79
C ALA A 972 15.48 40.75 -16.20
N VAL A 973 14.68 40.06 -15.38
CA VAL A 973 14.15 38.72 -15.68
C VAL A 973 13.19 38.74 -16.87
N VAL A 974 12.43 39.83 -17.05
CA VAL A 974 11.54 40.00 -18.22
C VAL A 974 12.36 40.24 -19.49
N VAL A 975 13.45 41.01 -19.39
CA VAL A 975 14.37 41.23 -20.52
C VAL A 975 15.03 39.91 -20.94
N GLU A 976 15.49 39.11 -19.98
CA GLU A 976 16.03 37.77 -20.22
C GLU A 976 15.00 36.89 -20.95
N LYS A 977 13.75 36.91 -20.50
CA LYS A 977 12.65 36.15 -21.12
C LYS A 977 12.30 36.64 -22.53
N ALA A 978 12.30 37.95 -22.75
CA ALA A 978 12.08 38.55 -24.07
C ALA A 978 13.14 38.11 -25.07
N PHE A 979 14.39 38.01 -24.62
CA PHE A 979 15.49 37.52 -25.43
C PHE A 979 15.38 36.02 -25.74
N GLN A 980 14.89 35.20 -24.81
CA GLN A 980 14.57 33.79 -25.10
C GLN A 980 13.50 33.68 -26.20
N LEU A 981 12.43 34.48 -26.10
CA LEU A 981 11.39 34.53 -27.13
C LEU A 981 11.93 35.00 -28.48
N LEU A 982 12.80 36.01 -28.51
CA LEU A 982 13.49 36.42 -29.74
C LEU A 982 14.31 35.29 -30.35
N THR A 983 15.02 34.52 -29.53
CA THR A 983 15.82 33.37 -29.99
C THR A 983 14.94 32.26 -30.58
N VAL A 984 13.72 32.10 -30.09
CA VAL A 984 12.72 31.22 -30.71
C VAL A 984 12.28 31.78 -32.06
N LEU A 985 11.91 33.06 -32.12
CA LEU A 985 11.50 33.74 -33.36
C LEU A 985 12.57 33.68 -34.46
N THR A 986 13.85 33.85 -34.13
CA THR A 986 14.94 33.74 -35.10
C THR A 986 15.09 32.33 -35.66
N LYS A 987 14.72 31.29 -34.89
CA LYS A 987 14.74 29.90 -35.37
C LYS A 987 13.59 29.59 -36.31
N VAL A 988 12.38 30.08 -36.03
CA VAL A 988 11.19 29.73 -36.82
C VAL A 988 10.87 30.70 -37.96
N ALA A 989 11.19 32.00 -37.82
CA ALA A 989 10.92 33.01 -38.84
C ALA A 989 12.17 33.49 -39.61
N GLY A 990 13.38 33.14 -39.13
CA GLY A 990 14.65 33.33 -39.85
C GLY A 990 14.84 34.70 -40.50
N ASP A 991 14.88 34.71 -41.83
CA ASP A 991 15.12 35.85 -42.70
C ASP A 991 13.95 36.86 -42.75
N PHE A 992 12.72 36.43 -42.49
CA PHE A 992 11.55 37.33 -42.43
C PHE A 992 11.76 38.48 -41.44
N ILE A 993 12.37 38.19 -40.28
CA ILE A 993 12.66 39.20 -39.26
C ILE A 993 14.04 39.84 -39.41
N ARG A 994 14.87 39.46 -40.40
CA ARG A 994 16.25 39.95 -40.56
C ARG A 994 16.35 41.46 -40.62
N ALA A 995 15.58 42.09 -41.51
CA ALA A 995 15.64 43.54 -41.71
C ALA A 995 15.24 44.30 -40.43
N ARG A 996 14.15 43.86 -39.78
CA ARG A 996 13.64 44.46 -38.53
C ARG A 996 14.55 44.21 -37.34
N ALA A 997 15.08 43.00 -37.20
CA ALA A 997 16.03 42.67 -36.13
C ALA A 997 17.32 43.50 -36.25
N SER A 998 17.77 43.72 -37.49
CA SER A 998 18.97 44.52 -37.77
C SER A 998 18.78 45.99 -37.42
N SER A 999 17.60 46.56 -37.68
CA SER A 999 17.29 47.97 -37.36
C SER A 999 16.92 48.18 -35.89
N ASP A 1000 16.07 47.31 -35.34
CA ASP A 1000 15.35 47.59 -34.09
C ASP A 1000 16.04 46.97 -32.86
N ILE A 1001 16.74 45.83 -33.02
CA ILE A 1001 17.26 45.02 -31.91
C ILE A 1001 18.77 45.12 -31.77
N LEU A 1002 19.51 44.93 -32.86
CA LEU A 1002 20.98 44.89 -32.79
C LEU A 1002 21.56 46.17 -32.19
N PRO A 1003 21.17 47.39 -32.58
CA PRO A 1003 21.81 48.59 -32.04
C PRO A 1003 21.60 48.78 -30.52
N PRO A 1004 20.38 48.66 -29.96
CA PRO A 1004 20.18 48.71 -28.51
C PRO A 1004 20.92 47.62 -27.75
N LEU A 1005 20.95 46.39 -28.28
CA LEU A 1005 21.55 45.24 -27.62
C LEU A 1005 23.08 45.33 -27.61
N LEU A 1006 23.67 45.78 -28.71
CA LEU A 1006 25.10 46.12 -28.77
C LEU A 1006 25.44 47.25 -27.81
N ASN A 1007 24.64 48.32 -27.74
CA ASN A 1007 24.87 49.41 -26.78
C ASN A 1007 24.78 48.94 -25.33
N PHE A 1008 23.82 48.07 -25.00
CA PHE A 1008 23.69 47.49 -23.66
C PHE A 1008 24.92 46.66 -23.29
N LEU A 1009 25.39 45.78 -24.18
CA LEU A 1009 26.56 44.95 -23.94
C LEU A 1009 27.86 45.78 -23.92
N THR A 1010 28.02 46.78 -24.78
CA THR A 1010 29.20 47.68 -24.73
C THR A 1010 29.27 48.46 -23.42
N ARG A 1011 28.13 48.98 -22.92
CA ARG A 1011 28.07 49.58 -21.58
C ARG A 1011 28.33 48.54 -20.50
N GLY A 1012 27.76 47.35 -20.66
CA GLY A 1012 27.93 46.23 -19.75
C GLY A 1012 29.39 45.85 -19.57
N ALA A 1013 30.17 45.81 -20.66
CA ALA A 1013 31.60 45.51 -20.65
C ALA A 1013 32.37 46.49 -19.76
N SER A 1014 32.04 47.79 -19.82
CA SER A 1014 32.69 48.79 -18.95
C SER A 1014 32.39 48.60 -17.46
N VAL A 1015 31.22 48.03 -17.11
CA VAL A 1015 30.80 47.77 -15.73
C VAL A 1015 31.38 46.46 -15.19
N SER A 1016 31.52 45.44 -16.05
CA SER A 1016 32.07 44.13 -15.67
C SER A 1016 33.59 44.11 -15.63
N SER A 1017 34.25 45.03 -16.34
CA SER A 1017 35.72 45.19 -16.32
C SER A 1017 36.22 45.49 -14.90
N GLY A 1018 37.07 44.62 -14.36
CA GLY A 1018 37.67 44.76 -13.03
C GLY A 1018 36.71 44.45 -11.87
N ALA A 1019 35.55 43.83 -12.13
CA ALA A 1019 34.56 43.52 -11.10
C ALA A 1019 35.00 42.35 -10.20
N ASN A 1020 34.70 42.45 -8.90
CA ASN A 1020 35.00 41.40 -7.90
C ASN A 1020 34.17 40.13 -8.10
N GLU A 1021 34.58 39.00 -7.50
CA GLU A 1021 33.89 37.70 -7.63
C GLU A 1021 32.40 37.73 -7.26
N SER A 1022 31.99 38.61 -6.33
CA SER A 1022 30.59 38.79 -5.95
C SER A 1022 29.68 39.25 -7.11
N PHE A 1023 30.25 39.86 -8.16
CA PHE A 1023 29.50 40.24 -9.37
C PHE A 1023 28.85 39.03 -10.05
N GLN A 1024 29.43 37.83 -9.92
CA GLN A 1024 28.90 36.60 -10.53
C GLN A 1024 27.51 36.20 -10.00
N HIS A 1025 27.16 36.64 -8.79
CA HIS A 1025 25.86 36.37 -8.18
C HIS A 1025 24.79 37.42 -8.53
N LEU A 1026 25.16 38.51 -9.22
CA LEU A 1026 24.23 39.56 -9.61
C LEU A 1026 23.44 39.18 -10.87
N THR A 1027 22.18 39.60 -10.94
CA THR A 1027 21.31 39.41 -12.11
C THR A 1027 21.91 40.03 -13.38
N ALA A 1028 22.64 41.14 -13.25
CA ALA A 1028 23.31 41.79 -14.37
C ALA A 1028 24.35 40.87 -15.04
N TYR A 1029 25.16 40.14 -14.27
CA TYR A 1029 26.11 39.17 -14.80
C TYR A 1029 25.40 38.01 -15.52
N ARG A 1030 24.33 37.47 -14.93
CA ARG A 1030 23.54 36.38 -15.54
C ARG A 1030 22.98 36.79 -16.91
N VAL A 1031 22.38 37.97 -17.00
CA VAL A 1031 21.82 38.50 -18.25
C VAL A 1031 22.92 38.76 -19.28
N GLN A 1032 24.01 39.43 -18.89
CA GLN A 1032 25.16 39.67 -19.78
C GLN A 1032 25.73 38.36 -20.34
N ARG A 1033 25.96 37.36 -19.48
CA ARG A 1033 26.48 36.05 -19.87
C ARG A 1033 25.55 35.36 -20.88
N GLN A 1034 24.25 35.37 -20.61
CA GLN A 1034 23.26 34.72 -21.48
C GLN A 1034 23.17 35.40 -22.85
N LEU A 1035 23.15 36.73 -22.89
CA LEU A 1035 23.13 37.50 -24.13
C LEU A 1035 24.41 37.25 -24.96
N LEU A 1036 25.58 37.28 -24.31
CA LEU A 1036 26.86 36.99 -24.97
C LEU A 1036 26.91 35.57 -25.53
N LEU A 1037 26.40 34.58 -24.81
CA LEU A 1037 26.43 33.18 -25.24
C LEU A 1037 25.55 32.92 -26.47
N GLN A 1038 24.42 33.61 -26.58
CA GLN A 1038 23.42 33.41 -27.63
C GLN A 1038 23.59 34.35 -28.83
N MET A 1039 24.40 35.40 -28.71
CA MET A 1039 24.64 36.38 -29.78
C MET A 1039 25.09 35.71 -31.09
N GLY A 1040 26.05 34.80 -31.02
CA GLY A 1040 26.57 34.13 -32.20
C GLY A 1040 25.50 33.31 -32.92
N SER A 1041 24.68 32.55 -32.19
CA SER A 1041 23.55 31.81 -32.78
C SER A 1041 22.48 32.73 -33.36
N LEU A 1042 22.20 33.86 -32.72
CA LEU A 1042 21.23 34.84 -33.22
C LEU A 1042 21.68 35.43 -34.55
N CYS A 1043 22.95 35.83 -34.67
CA CYS A 1043 23.50 36.34 -35.93
C CYS A 1043 23.51 35.28 -37.04
N VAL A 1044 23.78 34.01 -36.70
CA VAL A 1044 23.74 32.88 -37.64
C VAL A 1044 22.33 32.68 -38.19
N GLN A 1045 21.34 32.61 -37.30
CA GLN A 1045 19.95 32.35 -37.67
C GLN A 1045 19.34 33.51 -38.47
N LEU A 1046 19.68 34.75 -38.12
CA LEU A 1046 19.26 35.92 -38.88
C LEU A 1046 19.95 36.01 -40.25
N GLY A 1047 21.06 35.30 -40.49
CA GLY A 1047 21.84 35.42 -41.72
C GLY A 1047 22.43 36.82 -41.90
N LEU A 1048 22.97 37.42 -40.83
CA LEU A 1048 23.60 38.74 -40.88
C LEU A 1048 24.91 38.68 -41.66
N MET A 1049 25.13 39.66 -42.55
CA MET A 1049 26.33 39.76 -43.39
C MET A 1049 26.97 41.15 -43.27
N SER A 1050 28.26 41.24 -43.58
CA SER A 1050 28.97 42.51 -43.80
C SER A 1050 29.02 43.44 -42.57
N GLU A 1051 28.49 44.66 -42.66
CA GLU A 1051 28.71 45.76 -41.71
C GLU A 1051 28.00 45.55 -40.37
N SER A 1052 26.80 44.96 -40.37
CA SER A 1052 26.06 44.62 -39.14
C SER A 1052 26.72 43.48 -38.36
N LEU A 1053 27.43 42.57 -39.04
CA LEU A 1053 28.19 41.50 -38.39
C LEU A 1053 29.49 42.05 -37.77
N ARG A 1054 30.15 43.01 -38.46
CA ARG A 1054 31.36 43.67 -37.98
C ARG A 1054 31.15 44.38 -36.63
N SER A 1055 30.04 45.08 -36.46
CA SER A 1055 29.73 45.77 -35.20
C SER A 1055 29.50 44.80 -34.04
N VAL A 1056 28.87 43.65 -34.30
CA VAL A 1056 28.70 42.57 -33.30
C VAL A 1056 30.04 41.97 -32.90
N ILE A 1057 30.91 41.67 -33.88
CA ILE A 1057 32.24 41.09 -33.61
C ILE A 1057 33.07 42.06 -32.76
N ARG A 1058 33.09 43.35 -33.11
CA ARG A 1058 33.79 44.37 -32.31
C ARG A 1058 33.31 44.42 -30.87
N MET A 1059 32.00 44.36 -30.64
CA MET A 1059 31.45 44.31 -29.28
C MET A 1059 31.87 43.03 -28.53
N LEU A 1060 31.81 41.85 -29.18
CA LEU A 1060 32.23 40.59 -28.57
C LEU A 1060 33.71 40.60 -28.17
N ILE A 1061 34.57 41.29 -28.94
CA ILE A 1061 36.00 41.42 -28.63
C ILE A 1061 36.25 42.21 -27.34
N LEU A 1062 35.41 43.22 -27.00
CA LEU A 1062 35.52 43.96 -25.73
C LEU A 1062 35.40 43.03 -24.50
N TYR A 1063 34.67 41.93 -24.63
CA TYR A 1063 34.49 40.94 -23.56
C TYR A 1063 35.63 39.91 -23.47
N LEU A 1064 36.61 39.96 -24.37
CA LEU A 1064 37.82 39.14 -24.32
C LEU A 1064 38.97 39.77 -23.52
N GLU A 1065 38.84 41.04 -23.09
CA GLU A 1065 39.81 41.72 -22.23
C GLU A 1065 40.04 40.95 -20.91
N ASP A 1066 41.28 40.97 -20.38
CA ASP A 1066 41.64 40.17 -19.19
C ASP A 1066 40.92 40.61 -17.93
N ASP A 1067 40.58 41.90 -17.85
CA ASP A 1067 39.85 42.50 -16.75
C ASP A 1067 38.40 42.01 -16.66
N GLN A 1068 37.89 41.29 -17.67
CA GLN A 1068 36.54 40.73 -17.67
C GLN A 1068 36.42 39.44 -16.85
N PRO A 1069 35.26 39.15 -16.23
CA PRO A 1069 35.01 37.87 -15.57
C PRO A 1069 35.12 36.66 -16.51
N GLN A 1070 35.70 35.56 -16.03
CA GLN A 1070 35.95 34.36 -16.85
C GLN A 1070 34.70 33.80 -17.54
N GLY A 1071 33.55 33.79 -16.87
CA GLY A 1071 32.32 33.26 -17.47
C GLY A 1071 31.73 34.13 -18.58
N LEU A 1072 32.01 35.45 -18.62
CA LEU A 1072 31.64 36.33 -19.74
C LEU A 1072 32.59 36.16 -20.91
N GLN A 1073 33.90 36.06 -20.63
CA GLN A 1073 34.91 35.77 -21.64
C GLN A 1073 34.56 34.47 -22.39
N GLN A 1074 34.29 33.38 -21.66
CA GLN A 1074 33.91 32.10 -22.27
C GLN A 1074 32.63 32.19 -23.14
N ALA A 1075 31.65 32.99 -22.72
CA ALA A 1075 30.42 33.19 -23.49
C ALA A 1075 30.69 33.96 -24.80
N ALA A 1076 31.54 35.00 -24.76
CA ALA A 1076 31.97 35.73 -25.95
C ALA A 1076 32.79 34.85 -26.91
N GLU A 1077 33.74 34.06 -26.38
CA GLU A 1077 34.54 33.08 -27.14
C GLU A 1077 33.62 32.07 -27.86
N HIS A 1078 32.57 31.58 -27.18
CA HIS A 1078 31.60 30.65 -27.78
C HIS A 1078 30.86 31.29 -28.97
N SER A 1079 30.39 32.52 -28.82
CA SER A 1079 29.69 33.24 -29.90
C SER A 1079 30.60 33.54 -31.09
N LEU A 1080 31.84 33.97 -30.86
CA LEU A 1080 32.83 34.16 -31.92
C LEU A 1080 33.13 32.86 -32.68
N THR A 1081 33.20 31.73 -31.97
CA THR A 1081 33.39 30.41 -32.58
C THR A 1081 32.22 30.01 -33.48
N ARG A 1082 30.98 30.38 -33.11
CA ARG A 1082 29.80 30.17 -33.96
C ARG A 1082 29.85 31.04 -35.22
N LEU A 1083 30.18 32.33 -35.05
CA LEU A 1083 30.29 33.27 -36.15
C LEU A 1083 31.40 32.89 -37.14
N TRP A 1084 32.49 32.28 -36.66
CA TRP A 1084 33.61 31.83 -37.49
C TRP A 1084 33.20 30.87 -38.59
N ARG A 1085 32.10 30.14 -38.41
CA ARG A 1085 31.56 29.25 -39.45
C ARG A 1085 30.89 29.98 -40.61
N ILE A 1086 30.54 31.26 -40.44
CA ILE A 1086 29.84 32.06 -41.44
C ILE A 1086 30.83 32.87 -42.26
N ASP A 1087 31.63 33.69 -41.57
CA ASP A 1087 32.61 34.57 -42.21
C ASP A 1087 33.94 34.54 -41.44
N PRO A 1088 34.79 33.52 -41.71
CA PRO A 1088 36.12 33.43 -41.11
C PRO A 1088 36.97 34.68 -41.43
N GLY A 1089 36.82 35.26 -42.62
CA GLY A 1089 37.62 36.39 -43.07
C GLY A 1089 37.33 37.67 -42.29
N LEU A 1090 36.06 37.99 -42.05
CA LEU A 1090 35.67 39.15 -41.26
C LEU A 1090 36.09 39.02 -39.79
N ILE A 1091 35.95 37.84 -39.19
CA ILE A 1091 36.36 37.63 -37.79
C ILE A 1091 37.88 37.71 -37.67
N TRP A 1092 38.60 37.07 -38.60
CA TRP A 1092 40.05 37.14 -38.66
C TRP A 1092 40.52 38.59 -38.71
N THR A 1093 39.97 39.39 -39.62
CA THR A 1093 40.37 40.80 -39.79
C THR A 1093 40.04 41.67 -38.58
N CYS A 1094 38.87 41.49 -37.94
CA CYS A 1094 38.51 42.23 -36.73
C CYS A 1094 39.35 41.85 -35.52
N ILE A 1095 39.64 40.57 -35.29
CA ILE A 1095 40.52 40.14 -34.18
C ILE A 1095 41.96 40.59 -34.45
N LEU A 1096 42.44 40.49 -35.69
CA LEU A 1096 43.78 40.93 -36.09
C LEU A 1096 43.98 42.44 -35.91
N ALA A 1097 42.93 43.24 -36.07
CA ALA A 1097 42.98 44.69 -35.87
C ALA A 1097 43.34 45.08 -34.43
N GLU A 1098 42.98 44.27 -33.43
CA GLU A 1098 43.30 44.52 -32.02
C GLU A 1098 44.72 44.09 -31.61
N VAL A 1099 45.44 43.38 -32.48
CA VAL A 1099 46.82 42.94 -32.19
C VAL A 1099 47.82 44.03 -32.62
N PRO A 1100 48.74 44.49 -31.74
CA PRO A 1100 49.77 45.46 -32.12
C PRO A 1100 50.63 44.97 -33.29
N ARG A 1101 50.94 45.87 -34.24
CA ARG A 1101 51.66 45.53 -35.50
C ARG A 1101 52.99 44.80 -35.26
N ASP A 1102 53.70 45.15 -34.19
CA ASP A 1102 55.00 44.58 -33.84
C ASP A 1102 54.92 43.10 -33.43
N LEU A 1103 53.76 42.67 -32.90
CA LEU A 1103 53.50 41.32 -32.43
C LEU A 1103 52.76 40.45 -33.47
N GLN A 1104 52.16 41.05 -34.51
CA GLN A 1104 51.45 40.30 -35.57
C GLN A 1104 52.37 39.28 -36.27
N ASN A 1105 53.64 39.65 -36.48
CA ASN A 1105 54.64 38.76 -37.11
C ASN A 1105 55.08 37.60 -36.18
N GLU A 1106 55.03 37.78 -34.87
CA GLU A 1106 55.36 36.72 -33.88
C GLU A 1106 54.20 35.72 -33.66
N VAL A 1107 52.94 36.12 -33.86
CA VAL A 1107 51.77 35.24 -33.67
C VAL A 1107 51.60 34.24 -34.80
N PHE A 1108 51.80 34.69 -36.06
CA PHE A 1108 51.29 33.98 -37.24
C PHE A 1108 52.37 33.37 -38.14
N GLY A 1109 53.66 33.67 -37.92
CA GLY A 1109 54.73 33.31 -38.87
C GLY A 1109 54.52 33.98 -40.24
N GLN A 1110 55.22 33.51 -41.28
CA GLN A 1110 54.84 33.86 -42.67
C GLN A 1110 53.40 33.38 -42.89
N ILE A 1111 52.48 34.32 -43.08
CA ILE A 1111 51.03 34.14 -43.23
C ILE A 1111 50.71 32.89 -44.08
N PRO A 1112 49.97 31.88 -43.58
CA PRO A 1112 49.58 30.74 -44.39
C PRO A 1112 48.46 31.12 -45.35
N SER A 1113 48.76 30.99 -46.64
CA SER A 1113 47.87 30.97 -47.80
C SER A 1113 47.34 32.32 -48.32
N GLU A 1114 47.28 32.39 -49.65
CA GLU A 1114 46.73 33.46 -50.51
C GLU A 1114 45.27 33.85 -50.21
N LYS A 1115 44.57 33.13 -49.31
CA LYS A 1115 43.15 33.33 -49.01
C LYS A 1115 42.81 34.56 -48.18
N PHE A 1116 43.78 35.20 -47.51
CA PHE A 1116 43.55 36.33 -46.61
C PHE A 1116 44.28 37.63 -47.02
N GLN A 1117 44.94 37.66 -48.18
CA GLN A 1117 45.72 38.82 -48.65
C GLN A 1117 44.86 40.00 -49.13
N THR A 1118 43.59 39.78 -49.48
CA THR A 1118 42.70 40.83 -50.01
C THR A 1118 42.20 41.83 -48.96
N CYS A 1119 42.47 41.64 -47.67
CA CYS A 1119 41.98 42.53 -46.61
C CYS A 1119 42.98 43.61 -46.15
N GLU A 1120 44.18 43.68 -46.72
CA GLU A 1120 45.17 44.70 -46.34
C GLU A 1120 44.82 46.12 -46.82
N THR A 1121 43.89 46.28 -47.77
CA THR A 1121 43.58 47.58 -48.40
C THR A 1121 42.56 48.44 -47.65
N LEU A 1122 41.95 47.96 -46.55
CA LEU A 1122 40.99 48.74 -45.74
C LEU A 1122 41.56 49.28 -44.41
N ARG A 1123 42.89 49.25 -44.23
CA ARG A 1123 43.58 49.67 -43.00
C ARG A 1123 44.01 51.13 -43.03
N ALA A 1124 43.11 52.03 -42.66
CA ALA A 1124 43.48 53.34 -42.13
C ALA A 1124 42.42 53.78 -41.12
N GLN A 1125 42.86 54.12 -39.89
CA GLN A 1125 42.06 54.59 -38.74
C GLN A 1125 41.56 53.49 -37.79
N GLU A 1126 42.40 53.09 -36.83
CA GLU A 1126 42.03 52.77 -35.44
C GLU A 1126 43.32 52.32 -34.70
N GLU A 1127 43.64 52.95 -33.56
CA GLU A 1127 44.80 52.59 -32.72
C GLU A 1127 44.50 51.30 -31.93
N PRO A 1128 45.45 50.35 -31.79
CA PRO A 1128 45.21 49.09 -31.09
C PRO A 1128 45.04 49.30 -29.58
N SER A 1129 44.00 48.70 -29.01
CA SER A 1129 43.72 48.76 -27.57
C SER A 1129 44.64 47.80 -26.78
N LYS A 1130 45.44 48.32 -25.83
CA LYS A 1130 46.45 47.56 -25.05
C LYS A 1130 45.85 46.60 -23.97
N LYS A 1131 44.57 46.24 -24.03
CA LYS A 1131 43.83 45.64 -22.89
C LYS A 1131 43.59 44.12 -22.95
N ILE A 1132 43.94 43.45 -24.04
CA ILE A 1132 43.66 42.01 -24.22
C ILE A 1132 44.98 41.20 -24.15
N ALA A 1133 45.08 40.19 -23.28
CA ALA A 1133 46.24 39.30 -23.25
C ALA A 1133 46.45 38.62 -24.60
N PHE A 1134 47.63 38.89 -25.14
CA PHE A 1134 48.18 38.28 -26.35
C PHE A 1134 48.08 36.75 -26.36
N THR A 1135 48.35 36.09 -25.23
CA THR A 1135 48.33 34.63 -25.07
C THR A 1135 46.93 34.05 -25.32
N ARG A 1136 45.88 34.80 -24.97
CA ARG A 1136 44.49 34.34 -25.08
C ARG A 1136 43.94 34.49 -26.50
N VAL A 1137 44.19 35.64 -27.12
CA VAL A 1137 43.87 35.86 -28.54
C VAL A 1137 44.56 34.81 -29.41
N ARG A 1138 45.83 34.51 -29.12
CA ARG A 1138 46.58 33.44 -29.79
C ARG A 1138 45.94 32.06 -29.58
N GLN A 1139 45.54 31.70 -28.35
CA GLN A 1139 44.87 30.43 -28.08
C GLN A 1139 43.50 30.32 -28.77
N LEU A 1140 42.71 31.40 -28.77
CA LEU A 1140 41.42 31.46 -29.46
C LEU A 1140 41.60 31.29 -30.97
N LEU A 1141 42.51 32.04 -31.59
CA LEU A 1141 42.79 31.92 -33.02
C LEU A 1141 43.32 30.52 -33.38
N LEU A 1142 44.22 29.94 -32.57
CA LEU A 1142 44.67 28.55 -32.77
C LEU A 1142 43.53 27.52 -32.64
N ARG A 1143 42.57 27.74 -31.74
CA ARG A 1143 41.36 26.90 -31.61
C ARG A 1143 40.44 27.07 -32.82
N LEU A 1144 40.19 28.30 -33.27
CA LEU A 1144 39.36 28.59 -34.44
C LEU A 1144 39.96 28.03 -35.73
N TYR A 1145 41.28 28.13 -35.89
CA TYR A 1145 42.00 27.58 -37.06
C TYR A 1145 41.93 26.05 -37.13
N ARG A 1146 41.90 25.36 -35.99
CA ARG A 1146 41.71 23.90 -35.92
C ARG A 1146 40.27 23.44 -36.22
N VAL A 1147 39.29 24.35 -36.21
CA VAL A 1147 37.86 24.06 -36.45
C VAL A 1147 37.50 24.19 -37.94
N VAL A 1148 38.42 24.62 -38.79
CA VAL A 1148 38.21 24.66 -40.24
C VAL A 1148 38.17 23.21 -40.77
N PRO A 1149 37.06 22.74 -41.35
CA PRO A 1149 37.07 21.49 -42.09
C PRO A 1149 37.89 21.66 -43.37
N ASP A 1150 38.76 20.70 -43.69
CA ASP A 1150 39.57 20.64 -44.92
C ASP A 1150 38.75 20.57 -46.24
N SER A 1151 37.44 20.80 -46.21
CA SER A 1151 36.57 20.74 -47.39
C SER A 1151 36.42 22.11 -48.06
N SER A 1152 36.93 22.18 -49.29
CA SER A 1152 36.71 23.16 -50.37
C SER A 1152 35.37 23.93 -50.38
N PRO A 1153 35.31 25.13 -50.98
CA PRO A 1153 34.09 25.96 -50.99
C PRO A 1153 33.06 25.43 -52.00
N PRO A 1154 31.74 25.67 -51.83
CA PRO A 1154 30.87 25.97 -52.96
C PRO A 1154 31.00 27.48 -53.29
N HIS A 1155 30.90 27.79 -54.57
CA HIS A 1155 31.07 29.12 -55.17
C HIS A 1155 30.15 30.21 -54.62
#